data_AF-A0A178IK65-F1
#
_entry.id   AF-A0A178IK65-F1
#
_cell.length_a   1.000
_cell.length_b   1.000
_cell.length_c   1.000
_cell.angle_alpha   90.00
_cell.angle_beta   90.00
_cell.angle_gamma   90.00
#
_symmetry.space_group_name_H-M   'P 1'
#
loop_
_entity.id
_entity.type
_entity.pdbx_description
1 polymer ?
#
loop_
_entity_poly.entity_id
_entity_poly.type
_entity_poly.pdbx_seq_one_letter_code
_entity_poly.pdbx_strand_id
1 'polypeptide(L)'
;MRTKITLALLLLNVGLFYYIFYIRHHDDKSVVASRVLGVEVSSIQTIAIRSADASIDTRIERRGDQWMLASPVVWPANEFAVKNIITELEYLRAETSFAVQDLALSGQTLADYGLEKPSLTLSFTSSAGPAPVTLKIGDTTKVGNRLYILSPDGARIFVVNRSLAETLALKLDDLRSASLFTIPVFEARALNIESGGSGARVRIRRDNERWAIESPIQTRASKIGTELAISGLGGLQVKTFAGEEARAALATPRLRVTLEGNNRRETLLIGSTVPPGAGGTASVSSTNPAPTAPNPRAQEPSTDYYARMEKDGGPGAAPFLTLSIPDRLLATLDDAARELRETRILDFSPENVSTITIDGAGAAGEIVLQRLESNDSALGAAWQIARRTNGSGLHTLPADREIVARLLRDLERLRVEELKPPASPFVNDAPSDAEKENYGFNRPAREVTLVFGAPVSPSGVVTAPPPPIVLQIGDGTDRLTYARLASQNYVYRVPPRILEEISLSTLDYRERTLRELPAGAQITALKLTDLAAPAGQQVILETALPAPAGAPLREAIDALAAQLRTLRAKSFVAEQFTATVLTAGEERPWRYRLDATLSLVGAADGQTTTSTLFFAIRSGGATQLAGSPEFNAVFAAEQPLLDALFAITHAPREPAPLETGAQPKASGTASPPAAAPSGTGSLPAPDAKTSSPSAAPVPASVPALAPALSIPAPSAATGTAAPVSHTDIVLPNSVLAPDRSHDSSQ
;
A
#
# COMPACT_ATOMS: atom_id res chain seq x y z
N MET A 1 25.44 11.09 -97.52
CA MET A 1 25.69 11.76 -96.22
C MET A 1 27.13 12.28 -96.19
N ARG A 2 27.39 13.50 -95.70
CA ARG A 2 28.74 14.11 -95.71
C ARG A 2 29.59 13.60 -94.52
N THR A 3 30.10 12.38 -94.65
CA THR A 3 30.84 11.64 -93.60
C THR A 3 31.92 12.46 -92.90
N LYS A 4 32.65 13.33 -93.62
CA LYS A 4 33.67 14.23 -93.04
C LYS A 4 33.11 15.20 -91.99
N ILE A 5 31.91 15.75 -92.21
CA ILE A 5 31.27 16.68 -91.26
C ILE A 5 30.72 15.92 -90.05
N THR A 6 30.14 14.74 -90.29
CA THR A 6 29.65 13.85 -89.22
C THR A 6 30.80 13.37 -88.32
N LEU A 7 31.95 13.03 -88.90
CA LEU A 7 33.14 12.63 -88.14
C LEU A 7 33.70 13.79 -87.31
N ALA A 8 33.77 15.00 -87.88
CA ALA A 8 34.23 16.19 -87.15
C ALA A 8 33.31 16.54 -85.98
N LEU A 9 31.98 16.47 -86.16
CA LEU A 9 31.01 16.65 -85.08
C LEU A 9 31.10 15.56 -84.02
N LEU A 10 31.34 14.30 -84.40
CA LEU A 10 31.51 13.20 -83.45
C LEU A 10 32.79 13.37 -82.63
N LEU A 11 33.91 13.79 -83.26
CA LEU A 11 35.16 14.09 -82.55
C LEU A 11 35.02 15.31 -81.62
N LEU A 12 34.28 16.35 -82.04
CA LEU A 12 33.95 17.48 -81.18
C LEU A 12 33.09 17.04 -79.99
N ASN A 13 32.12 16.15 -80.20
CA ASN A 13 31.25 15.66 -79.14
C ASN A 13 32.03 14.77 -78.15
N VAL A 14 32.92 13.89 -78.63
CA VAL A 14 33.84 13.12 -77.79
C VAL A 14 34.81 14.03 -77.03
N GLY A 15 35.33 15.10 -77.66
CA GLY A 15 36.16 16.10 -77.01
C GLY A 15 35.42 16.89 -75.93
N LEU A 16 34.15 17.26 -76.19
CA LEU A 16 33.28 17.92 -75.23
C LEU A 16 32.90 16.98 -74.07
N PHE A 17 32.60 15.71 -74.37
CA PHE A 17 32.30 14.70 -73.35
C PHE A 17 33.54 14.40 -72.50
N TYR A 18 34.73 14.34 -73.09
CA TYR A 18 36.00 14.25 -72.38
C TYR A 18 36.26 15.49 -71.52
N TYR A 19 36.01 16.69 -72.03
CA TYR A 19 36.16 17.95 -71.29
C TYR A 19 35.20 18.05 -70.09
N ILE A 20 33.92 17.74 -70.30
CA ILE A 20 32.90 17.68 -69.25
C ILE A 20 33.25 16.59 -68.22
N PHE A 21 33.65 15.40 -68.67
CA PHE A 21 34.02 14.31 -67.77
C PHE A 21 35.30 14.63 -66.99
N TYR A 22 36.32 15.20 -67.64
CA TYR A 22 37.60 15.55 -67.02
C TYR A 22 37.46 16.66 -65.96
N ILE A 23 36.71 17.72 -66.27
CA ILE A 23 36.39 18.79 -65.29
C ILE A 23 35.54 18.22 -64.16
N ARG A 24 34.49 17.45 -64.45
CA ARG A 24 33.63 16.86 -63.42
C ARG A 24 34.38 15.87 -62.52
N HIS A 25 35.32 15.09 -63.05
CA HIS A 25 36.21 14.21 -62.26
C HIS A 25 37.32 14.95 -61.50
N HIS A 26 37.58 16.22 -61.80
CA HIS A 26 38.50 17.05 -61.00
C HIS A 26 37.76 17.85 -59.92
N ASP A 27 36.51 18.27 -60.15
CA ASP A 27 35.66 18.88 -59.11
C ASP A 27 35.18 17.85 -58.06
N ASP A 28 34.88 16.61 -58.46
CA ASP A 28 34.46 15.53 -57.55
C ASP A 28 35.54 15.11 -56.51
N LYS A 29 36.77 15.65 -56.57
CA LYS A 29 37.88 15.30 -55.67
C LYS A 29 37.98 16.10 -54.37
N SER A 30 36.93 16.85 -53.97
CA SER A 30 36.92 17.59 -52.71
C SER A 30 35.78 17.26 -51.73
N VAL A 31 34.82 16.40 -52.09
CA VAL A 31 33.79 15.89 -51.15
C VAL A 31 34.26 14.60 -50.46
N VAL A 32 35.49 14.62 -49.94
CA VAL A 32 35.78 13.79 -48.76
C VAL A 32 35.09 14.49 -47.61
N ALA A 33 34.02 13.90 -47.09
CA ALA A 33 33.33 14.33 -45.89
C ALA A 33 34.27 14.21 -44.68
N SER A 34 35.19 15.15 -44.60
CA SER A 34 36.22 15.26 -43.58
C SER A 34 35.53 15.62 -42.27
N ARG A 35 35.87 14.88 -41.22
CA ARG A 35 35.51 15.29 -39.87
C ARG A 35 36.18 16.63 -39.61
N VAL A 36 35.41 17.60 -39.14
CA VAL A 36 35.91 18.95 -38.83
C VAL A 36 36.84 18.91 -37.62
N LEU A 37 36.56 17.99 -36.70
CA LEU A 37 37.28 17.78 -35.44
C LEU A 37 37.82 16.34 -35.42
N GLY A 38 38.95 16.14 -34.74
CA GLY A 38 39.62 14.86 -34.62
C GLY A 38 39.11 13.99 -33.47
N VAL A 39 39.99 13.14 -32.95
CA VAL A 39 39.68 12.19 -31.86
C VAL A 39 39.52 12.86 -30.50
N GLU A 40 40.00 14.10 -30.34
CA GLU A 40 39.96 14.88 -29.10
C GLU A 40 38.54 15.09 -28.54
N VAL A 41 37.52 15.10 -29.41
CA VAL A 41 36.10 15.27 -29.03
C VAL A 41 35.59 14.14 -28.14
N SER A 42 36.10 12.91 -28.35
CA SER A 42 35.70 11.72 -27.57
C SER A 42 36.11 11.78 -26.09
N SER A 43 36.97 12.73 -25.72
CA SER A 43 37.61 12.82 -24.40
C SER A 43 37.60 14.25 -23.84
N ILE A 44 36.57 15.02 -24.20
CA ILE A 44 36.33 16.38 -23.67
C ILE A 44 36.21 16.36 -22.14
N GLN A 45 36.85 17.33 -21.50
CA GLN A 45 36.86 17.57 -20.05
C GLN A 45 36.27 18.93 -19.67
N THR A 46 36.31 19.91 -20.56
CA THR A 46 35.68 21.23 -20.37
C THR A 46 35.09 21.71 -21.69
N ILE A 47 33.91 22.31 -21.61
CA ILE A 47 33.20 22.99 -22.70
C ILE A 47 32.92 24.42 -22.24
N ALA A 48 33.23 25.42 -23.06
CA ALA A 48 32.80 26.79 -22.86
C ALA A 48 32.11 27.31 -24.12
N ILE A 49 30.92 27.88 -23.95
CA ILE A 49 30.05 28.38 -25.03
C ILE A 49 29.86 29.88 -24.80
N ARG A 50 30.19 30.68 -25.81
CA ARG A 50 30.05 32.14 -25.79
C ARG A 50 29.28 32.64 -26.99
N SER A 51 28.28 33.49 -26.75
CA SER A 51 27.55 34.21 -27.80
C SER A 51 28.13 35.61 -28.04
N ALA A 52 28.02 36.13 -29.27
CA ALA A 52 28.50 37.45 -29.67
C ALA A 52 27.87 38.61 -28.86
N ASP A 53 26.62 38.44 -28.44
CA ASP A 53 25.86 39.39 -27.61
C ASP A 53 26.08 39.21 -26.09
N ALA A 54 26.97 38.28 -25.71
CA ALA A 54 27.22 37.85 -24.33
C ALA A 54 25.97 37.34 -23.55
N SER A 55 24.86 37.01 -24.24
CA SER A 55 23.68 36.40 -23.61
C SER A 55 23.95 34.98 -23.08
N ILE A 56 24.94 34.30 -23.66
CA ILE A 56 25.47 33.00 -23.24
C ILE A 56 26.96 33.18 -22.97
N ASP A 57 27.40 33.03 -21.71
CA ASP A 57 28.80 32.77 -21.32
C ASP A 57 28.81 31.61 -20.32
N THR A 58 28.72 30.41 -20.87
CA THR A 58 28.50 29.17 -20.12
C THR A 58 29.78 28.34 -20.11
N ARG A 59 30.22 27.92 -18.93
CA ARG A 59 31.34 26.96 -18.77
C ARG A 59 30.83 25.71 -18.08
N ILE A 60 31.07 24.56 -18.69
CA ILE A 60 30.74 23.22 -18.19
C ILE A 60 32.04 22.43 -18.10
N GLU A 61 32.26 21.72 -17.00
CA GLU A 61 33.46 20.93 -16.76
C GLU A 61 33.13 19.59 -16.10
N ARG A 62 33.92 18.56 -16.43
CA ARG A 62 33.77 17.24 -15.85
C ARG A 62 34.51 17.19 -14.51
N ARG A 63 33.81 16.83 -13.43
CA ARG A 63 34.38 16.64 -12.09
C ARG A 63 34.13 15.19 -11.65
N GLY A 64 35.15 14.34 -11.80
CA GLY A 64 34.99 12.90 -11.67
C GLY A 64 34.09 12.36 -12.79
N ASP A 65 32.99 11.72 -12.42
CA ASP A 65 32.02 11.17 -13.39
C ASP A 65 30.86 12.11 -13.74
N GLN A 66 30.70 13.23 -13.04
CA GLN A 66 29.59 14.17 -13.27
C GLN A 66 30.00 15.41 -14.04
N TRP A 67 29.09 15.93 -14.87
CA TRP A 67 29.23 17.23 -15.52
C TRP A 67 28.70 18.34 -14.61
N MET A 68 29.50 19.39 -14.44
CA MET A 68 29.20 20.54 -13.60
C MET A 68 29.20 21.82 -14.45
N LEU A 69 28.11 22.59 -14.38
CA LEU A 69 28.12 24.00 -14.72
C LEU A 69 29.06 24.71 -13.73
N ALA A 70 30.03 25.47 -14.24
CA ALA A 70 31.01 26.24 -13.48
C ALA A 70 30.78 27.75 -13.59
N SER A 71 30.16 28.21 -14.69
CA SER A 71 29.79 29.62 -14.93
C SER A 71 28.46 29.68 -15.68
N PRO A 72 27.54 30.63 -15.37
CA PRO A 72 27.67 31.71 -14.37
C PRO A 72 27.36 31.28 -12.92
N VAL A 73 26.82 30.07 -12.71
CA VAL A 73 26.47 29.53 -11.39
C VAL A 73 27.00 28.10 -11.29
N VAL A 74 27.58 27.74 -10.13
CA VAL A 74 28.08 26.38 -9.90
C VAL A 74 26.91 25.44 -9.60
N TRP A 75 26.57 24.56 -10.54
CA TRP A 75 25.40 23.65 -10.45
C TRP A 75 25.64 22.37 -11.27
N PRO A 76 25.03 21.21 -10.96
CA PRO A 76 25.10 20.05 -11.85
C PRO A 76 24.53 20.38 -13.24
N ALA A 77 25.24 19.97 -14.29
CA ALA A 77 24.78 20.15 -15.66
C ALA A 77 23.77 19.06 -16.06
N ASN A 78 22.96 19.33 -17.07
CA ASN A 78 22.08 18.34 -17.69
C ASN A 78 22.93 17.38 -18.55
N GLU A 79 23.16 16.17 -18.07
CA GLU A 79 24.00 15.18 -18.76
C GLU A 79 23.50 14.84 -20.17
N PHE A 80 22.18 14.86 -20.41
CA PHE A 80 21.62 14.64 -21.75
C PHE A 80 21.96 15.79 -22.69
N ALA A 81 21.83 17.05 -22.23
CA ALA A 81 22.19 18.22 -23.03
C ALA A 81 23.70 18.23 -23.36
N VAL A 82 24.56 17.97 -22.37
CA VAL A 82 26.01 17.88 -22.56
C VAL A 82 26.39 16.74 -23.49
N LYS A 83 25.77 15.56 -23.33
CA LYS A 83 25.99 14.42 -24.23
C LYS A 83 25.56 14.74 -25.66
N ASN A 84 24.44 15.43 -25.87
CA ASN A 84 23.99 15.85 -27.20
C ASN A 84 25.00 16.80 -27.86
N ILE A 85 25.53 17.79 -27.11
CA ILE A 85 26.60 18.68 -27.60
C ILE A 85 27.84 17.88 -28.02
N ILE A 86 28.34 16.97 -27.17
CA ILE A 86 29.51 16.13 -27.49
C ILE A 86 29.24 15.24 -28.72
N THR A 87 28.04 14.66 -28.81
CA THR A 87 27.62 13.80 -29.93
C THR A 87 27.59 14.58 -31.26
N GLU A 88 27.03 15.79 -31.25
CA GLU A 88 26.96 16.66 -32.43
C GLU A 88 28.37 17.08 -32.90
N LEU A 89 29.30 17.31 -31.96
CA LEU A 89 30.70 17.60 -32.27
C LEU A 89 31.45 16.38 -32.82
N GLU A 90 31.17 15.17 -32.32
CA GLU A 90 31.83 13.93 -32.78
C GLU A 90 31.41 13.56 -34.21
N TYR A 91 30.14 13.80 -34.54
CA TYR A 91 29.59 13.55 -35.86
C TYR A 91 29.65 14.77 -36.80
N LEU A 92 30.32 15.86 -36.40
CA LEU A 92 30.45 17.08 -37.20
C LEU A 92 31.27 16.84 -38.48
N ARG A 93 30.57 16.84 -39.63
CA ARG A 93 31.16 16.69 -40.96
C ARG A 93 31.04 17.97 -41.76
N ALA A 94 32.12 18.34 -42.44
CA ALA A 94 32.07 19.35 -43.48
C ALA A 94 31.41 18.78 -44.74
N GLU A 95 30.48 19.53 -45.32
CA GLU A 95 29.97 19.23 -46.66
C GLU A 95 30.88 19.83 -47.74
N THR A 96 31.42 21.02 -47.49
CA THR A 96 32.42 21.71 -48.32
C THR A 96 33.41 22.48 -47.43
N SER A 97 34.61 22.75 -47.96
CA SER A 97 35.64 23.51 -47.27
C SER A 97 36.46 24.37 -48.24
N PHE A 98 36.88 25.56 -47.81
CA PHE A 98 37.75 26.46 -48.59
C PHE A 98 38.82 27.07 -47.68
N ALA A 99 39.98 27.45 -48.23
CA ALA A 99 41.03 28.06 -47.43
C ALA A 99 40.79 29.57 -47.24
N VAL A 100 41.14 30.09 -46.06
CA VAL A 100 41.04 31.54 -45.77
C VAL A 100 41.96 32.36 -46.69
N GLN A 101 43.04 31.73 -47.18
CA GLN A 101 43.98 32.29 -48.15
C GLN A 101 43.32 32.66 -49.49
N ASP A 102 42.34 31.85 -49.93
CA ASP A 102 41.70 32.00 -51.23
C ASP A 102 40.64 33.12 -51.24
N LEU A 103 40.24 33.62 -50.06
CA LEU A 103 39.27 34.70 -49.93
C LEU A 103 39.70 35.96 -50.66
N ALA A 104 40.99 36.32 -50.54
CA ALA A 104 41.59 37.47 -51.21
C ALA A 104 41.53 37.38 -52.74
N LEU A 105 41.57 36.17 -53.32
CA LEU A 105 41.42 35.94 -54.76
C LEU A 105 39.98 36.19 -55.24
N SER A 106 39.00 36.09 -54.34
CA SER A 106 37.57 36.29 -54.61
C SER A 106 37.03 37.65 -54.16
N GLY A 107 37.89 38.51 -53.58
CA GLY A 107 37.48 39.81 -53.03
C GLY A 107 36.61 39.73 -51.77
N GLN A 108 36.58 38.59 -51.09
CA GLN A 108 35.82 38.34 -49.86
C GLN A 108 36.72 38.36 -48.63
N THR A 109 36.10 38.45 -47.46
CA THR A 109 36.74 38.59 -46.15
C THR A 109 36.08 37.66 -45.12
N LEU A 110 36.68 37.53 -43.93
CA LEU A 110 36.05 36.81 -42.82
C LEU A 110 34.75 37.48 -42.33
N ALA A 111 34.55 38.78 -42.61
CA ALA A 111 33.33 39.50 -42.28
C ALA A 111 32.13 39.00 -43.10
N ASP A 112 32.33 38.67 -44.38
CA ASP A 112 31.27 38.23 -45.31
C ASP A 112 30.64 36.88 -44.95
N TYR A 113 31.27 36.14 -44.03
CA TYR A 113 30.80 34.86 -43.49
C TYR A 113 30.43 34.93 -42.00
N GLY A 114 30.46 36.13 -41.39
CA GLY A 114 30.23 36.31 -39.95
C GLY A 114 31.35 35.74 -39.07
N LEU A 115 32.54 35.43 -39.60
CA LEU A 115 33.63 34.76 -38.86
C LEU A 115 34.64 35.72 -38.22
N GLU A 116 34.65 37.00 -38.63
CA GLU A 116 35.38 38.06 -37.92
C GLU A 116 34.74 38.38 -36.56
N LYS A 117 33.40 38.40 -36.50
CA LYS A 117 32.59 38.55 -35.29
C LYS A 117 31.65 37.32 -35.16
N PRO A 118 32.18 36.16 -34.75
CA PRO A 118 31.43 34.90 -34.72
C PRO A 118 30.21 34.99 -33.82
N SER A 119 29.07 34.55 -34.34
CA SER A 119 27.78 34.50 -33.63
C SER A 119 27.88 33.65 -32.36
N LEU A 120 28.59 32.51 -32.45
CA LEU A 120 28.93 31.64 -31.33
C LEU A 120 30.41 31.27 -31.38
N THR A 121 31.05 31.20 -30.22
CA THR A 121 32.39 30.64 -30.03
C THR A 121 32.31 29.50 -29.04
N LEU A 122 32.66 28.30 -29.50
CA LEU A 122 32.79 27.11 -28.69
C LEU A 122 34.29 26.88 -28.43
N SER A 123 34.69 26.70 -27.17
CA SER A 123 36.02 26.19 -26.85
C SER A 123 35.95 24.99 -25.92
N PHE A 124 36.76 23.98 -26.19
CA PHE A 124 36.82 22.77 -25.36
C PHE A 124 38.25 22.31 -25.11
N THR A 125 38.45 21.64 -23.99
CA THR A 125 39.71 20.94 -23.66
C THR A 125 39.46 19.44 -23.60
N SER A 126 40.45 18.66 -24.01
CA SER A 126 40.42 17.20 -24.05
C SER A 126 41.53 16.64 -23.16
N SER A 127 41.35 15.43 -22.60
CA SER A 127 42.46 14.76 -21.91
C SER A 127 43.57 14.30 -22.87
N ALA A 128 43.34 14.34 -24.19
CA ALA A 128 44.33 13.98 -25.21
C ALA A 128 45.38 15.09 -25.49
N GLY A 129 45.18 16.34 -25.02
CA GLY A 129 46.13 17.42 -25.25
C GLY A 129 45.84 18.70 -24.45
N PRO A 130 46.88 19.46 -24.03
CA PRO A 130 46.72 20.59 -23.11
C PRO A 130 46.18 21.88 -23.76
N ALA A 131 46.12 21.96 -25.10
CA ALA A 131 45.67 23.16 -25.80
C ALA A 131 44.13 23.19 -25.97
N PRO A 132 43.45 24.31 -25.67
CA PRO A 132 42.02 24.44 -25.90
C PRO A 132 41.71 24.55 -27.41
N VAL A 133 40.90 23.63 -27.92
CA VAL A 133 40.38 23.68 -29.29
C VAL A 133 39.26 24.72 -29.33
N THR A 134 39.38 25.71 -30.21
CA THR A 134 38.39 26.78 -30.35
C THR A 134 37.75 26.74 -31.73
N LEU A 135 36.44 26.61 -31.79
CA LEU A 135 35.64 26.64 -33.01
C LEU A 135 34.83 27.95 -33.04
N LYS A 136 35.03 28.76 -34.08
CA LYS A 136 34.26 29.99 -34.32
C LYS A 136 33.14 29.68 -35.30
N ILE A 137 31.92 30.01 -34.93
CA ILE A 137 30.70 29.78 -35.70
C ILE A 137 30.20 31.13 -36.21
N GLY A 138 30.02 31.24 -37.53
CA GLY A 138 29.67 32.48 -38.21
C GLY A 138 28.18 32.53 -38.58
N ASP A 139 27.90 33.06 -39.75
CA ASP A 139 26.54 33.23 -40.26
C ASP A 139 25.98 31.95 -40.91
N THR A 140 24.65 31.91 -41.03
CA THR A 140 23.98 30.93 -41.89
C THR A 140 24.18 31.27 -43.37
N THR A 141 24.45 30.26 -44.19
CA THR A 141 24.46 30.38 -45.65
C THR A 141 23.17 31.00 -46.20
N LYS A 142 23.24 31.64 -47.37
CA LYS A 142 22.09 32.28 -48.05
C LYS A 142 20.92 31.31 -48.38
N VAL A 143 21.17 29.99 -48.32
CA VAL A 143 20.18 28.92 -48.53
C VAL A 143 19.53 28.47 -47.20
N GLY A 144 19.92 29.07 -46.07
CA GLY A 144 19.26 28.97 -44.76
C GLY A 144 19.54 27.70 -43.93
N ASN A 145 19.96 26.60 -44.56
CA ASN A 145 20.03 25.27 -43.94
C ASN A 145 21.45 24.80 -43.54
N ARG A 146 22.44 25.70 -43.60
CA ARG A 146 23.86 25.44 -43.29
C ARG A 146 24.49 26.67 -42.67
N LEU A 147 25.60 26.49 -41.96
CA LEU A 147 26.38 27.57 -41.36
C LEU A 147 27.86 27.48 -41.72
N TYR A 148 28.57 28.59 -41.60
CA TYR A 148 30.03 28.65 -41.73
C TYR A 148 30.71 28.48 -40.36
N ILE A 149 31.79 27.71 -40.31
CA ILE A 149 32.70 27.64 -39.15
C ILE A 149 34.15 27.85 -39.59
N LEU A 150 34.94 28.50 -38.74
CA LEU A 150 36.40 28.57 -38.89
C LEU A 150 37.05 27.39 -38.16
N SER A 151 38.02 26.75 -38.82
CA SER A 151 38.85 25.70 -38.24
C SER A 151 39.65 26.19 -37.01
N PRO A 152 40.03 25.31 -36.07
CA PRO A 152 40.80 25.71 -34.88
C PRO A 152 42.19 26.31 -35.17
N ASP A 153 42.79 25.96 -36.31
CA ASP A 153 44.05 26.52 -36.81
C ASP A 153 43.87 27.86 -37.58
N GLY A 154 42.63 28.29 -37.81
CA GLY A 154 42.29 29.49 -38.58
C GLY A 154 42.55 29.39 -40.09
N ALA A 155 42.98 28.24 -40.61
CA ALA A 155 43.41 28.10 -42.00
C ALA A 155 42.25 27.85 -43.00
N ARG A 156 41.12 27.30 -42.53
CA ARG A 156 40.00 26.87 -43.38
C ARG A 156 38.64 27.27 -42.82
N ILE A 157 37.73 27.53 -43.75
CA ILE A 157 36.30 27.69 -43.48
C ILE A 157 35.61 26.40 -43.93
N PHE A 158 34.84 25.79 -43.04
CA PHE A 158 33.99 24.65 -43.34
C PHE A 158 32.52 25.08 -43.40
N VAL A 159 31.75 24.43 -44.26
CA VAL A 159 30.29 24.54 -44.30
C VAL A 159 29.70 23.28 -43.67
N VAL A 160 28.94 23.44 -42.60
CA VAL A 160 28.33 22.35 -41.83
C VAL A 160 26.83 22.55 -41.65
N ASN A 161 26.15 21.53 -41.12
CA ASN A 161 24.73 21.59 -40.80
C ASN A 161 24.44 22.65 -39.71
N ARG A 162 23.27 23.28 -39.82
CA ARG A 162 22.77 24.27 -38.86
C ARG A 162 22.47 23.68 -37.47
N SER A 163 22.23 22.37 -37.39
CA SER A 163 22.00 21.61 -36.14
C SER A 163 23.03 21.89 -35.03
N LEU A 164 24.29 22.18 -35.39
CA LEU A 164 25.33 22.58 -34.45
C LEU A 164 24.98 23.88 -33.71
N ALA A 165 24.56 24.92 -34.43
CA ALA A 165 24.17 26.19 -33.80
C ALA A 165 22.90 26.04 -32.96
N GLU A 166 21.94 25.23 -33.41
CA GLU A 166 20.70 24.96 -32.67
C GLU A 166 20.96 24.20 -31.36
N THR A 167 21.91 23.25 -31.38
CA THR A 167 22.34 22.49 -30.20
C THR A 167 23.18 23.34 -29.23
N LEU A 168 23.94 24.32 -29.73
CA LEU A 168 24.73 25.24 -28.92
C LEU A 168 23.95 26.46 -28.40
N ALA A 169 22.82 26.81 -29.03
CA ALA A 169 21.91 27.88 -28.63
C ALA A 169 20.88 27.46 -27.56
N LEU A 170 21.11 26.34 -26.88
CA LEU A 170 20.31 25.92 -25.72
C LEU A 170 20.31 27.01 -24.65
N LYS A 171 19.17 27.20 -23.97
CA LYS A 171 19.11 28.16 -22.87
C LYS A 171 19.92 27.65 -21.70
N LEU A 172 20.39 28.59 -20.88
CA LEU A 172 21.16 28.27 -19.69
C LEU A 172 20.42 27.31 -18.72
N ASP A 173 19.08 27.36 -18.70
CA ASP A 173 18.27 26.45 -17.88
C ASP A 173 18.17 25.04 -18.49
N ASP A 174 18.20 24.87 -19.81
CA ASP A 174 18.22 23.56 -20.48
C ASP A 174 19.54 22.81 -20.23
N LEU A 175 20.64 23.57 -20.06
CA LEU A 175 21.98 23.07 -19.74
C LEU A 175 22.16 22.67 -18.27
N ARG A 176 21.22 22.98 -17.39
CA ARG A 176 21.26 22.70 -15.94
C ARG A 176 20.44 21.46 -15.60
N SER A 177 20.90 20.69 -14.60
CA SER A 177 20.05 19.66 -14.01
C SER A 177 18.90 20.31 -13.24
N ALA A 178 17.67 19.92 -13.54
CA ALA A 178 16.49 20.36 -12.80
C ALA A 178 16.35 19.67 -11.43
N SER A 179 16.92 18.48 -11.27
CA SER A 179 16.75 17.64 -10.07
C SER A 179 17.51 18.17 -8.86
N LEU A 180 16.84 18.18 -7.70
CA LEU A 180 17.43 18.59 -6.41
C LEU A 180 18.08 17.42 -5.67
N PHE A 181 17.32 16.35 -5.43
CA PHE A 181 17.82 15.11 -4.85
C PHE A 181 18.21 14.13 -5.96
N THR A 182 19.33 13.44 -5.78
CA THR A 182 19.84 12.41 -6.71
C THR A 182 20.10 11.07 -6.04
N ILE A 183 19.84 10.93 -4.73
CA ILE A 183 19.78 9.66 -4.01
C ILE A 183 18.45 8.95 -4.33
N PRO A 184 18.44 7.79 -5.01
CA PRO A 184 17.23 7.03 -5.27
C PRO A 184 16.76 6.25 -4.04
N VAL A 185 15.46 5.90 -4.01
CA VAL A 185 14.79 5.20 -2.90
C VAL A 185 15.50 3.90 -2.46
N PHE A 186 16.13 3.17 -3.39
CA PHE A 186 16.87 1.94 -3.07
C PHE A 186 18.24 2.18 -2.42
N GLU A 187 18.83 3.37 -2.61
CA GLU A 187 20.10 3.77 -1.98
C GLU A 187 19.85 4.44 -0.62
N ALA A 188 18.68 5.04 -0.43
CA ALA A 188 18.32 5.75 0.80
C ALA A 188 18.38 4.85 2.05
N ARG A 189 19.12 5.34 3.05
CA ARG A 189 19.34 4.71 4.36
C ARG A 189 18.72 5.48 5.51
N ALA A 190 18.64 6.81 5.43
CA ALA A 190 17.88 7.59 6.40
C ALA A 190 17.27 8.84 5.78
N LEU A 191 16.13 9.25 6.34
CA LEU A 191 15.47 10.53 6.10
C LEU A 191 15.42 11.28 7.43
N ASN A 192 16.09 12.43 7.49
CA ASN A 192 15.99 13.36 8.62
C ASN A 192 15.17 14.58 8.21
N ILE A 193 14.27 15.01 9.08
CA ILE A 193 13.47 16.21 8.90
C ILE A 193 13.56 17.02 10.19
N GLU A 194 14.08 18.24 10.10
CA GLU A 194 14.12 19.20 11.19
C GLU A 194 13.14 20.34 10.87
N SER A 195 12.11 20.53 11.71
CA SER A 195 11.17 21.65 11.58
C SER A 195 11.70 22.87 12.35
N GLY A 196 11.96 23.97 11.64
CA GLY A 196 12.60 25.15 12.22
C GLY A 196 11.72 25.95 13.18
N GLY A 197 10.39 25.80 13.09
CA GLY A 197 9.46 26.49 13.98
C GLY A 197 9.30 25.83 15.36
N SER A 198 9.29 24.50 15.40
CA SER A 198 9.12 23.72 16.64
C SER A 198 10.43 23.15 17.20
N GLY A 199 11.51 23.14 16.40
CA GLY A 199 12.73 22.40 16.70
C GLY A 199 12.54 20.87 16.64
N ALA A 200 11.38 20.38 16.21
CA ALA A 200 11.10 18.96 16.14
C ALA A 200 12.02 18.28 15.12
N ARG A 201 12.63 17.16 15.53
CA ARG A 201 13.54 16.36 14.71
C ARG A 201 12.98 14.96 14.56
N VAL A 202 12.67 14.61 13.32
CA VAL A 202 12.26 13.26 12.92
C VAL A 202 13.42 12.60 12.20
N ARG A 203 13.90 11.47 12.71
CA ARG A 203 14.89 10.63 12.02
C ARG A 203 14.25 9.28 11.73
N ILE A 204 14.17 8.93 10.46
CA ILE A 204 13.68 7.63 9.99
C ILE A 204 14.86 6.91 9.35
N ARG A 205 15.24 5.74 9.88
CA ARG A 205 16.31 4.90 9.34
C ARG A 205 15.74 3.63 8.73
N ARG A 206 16.37 3.19 7.65
CA ARG A 206 16.16 1.88 7.03
C ARG A 206 17.06 0.84 7.71
N ASP A 207 16.45 -0.20 8.24
CA ASP A 207 17.13 -1.39 8.72
C ASP A 207 16.74 -2.58 7.82
N ASN A 208 17.70 -3.05 7.03
CA ASN A 208 17.49 -4.00 5.92
C ASN A 208 16.37 -3.53 4.95
N GLU A 209 15.18 -4.13 5.05
CA GLU A 209 13.99 -3.78 4.24
C GLU A 209 12.89 -3.04 5.00
N ARG A 210 13.05 -2.83 6.31
CA ARG A 210 12.08 -2.14 7.16
C ARG A 210 12.53 -0.71 7.42
N TRP A 211 11.57 0.19 7.57
CA TRP A 211 11.83 1.56 8.00
C TRP A 211 11.39 1.71 9.46
N ALA A 212 12.17 2.42 10.25
CA ALA A 212 11.90 2.71 11.65
C ALA A 212 12.15 4.19 11.94
N ILE A 213 11.25 4.81 12.70
CA ILE A 213 11.48 6.11 13.33
C ILE A 213 12.41 5.86 14.52
N GLU A 214 13.53 6.56 14.57
CA GLU A 214 14.51 6.52 15.68
C GLU A 214 14.38 7.73 16.62
N SER A 215 13.83 8.83 16.10
CA SER A 215 13.60 10.07 16.85
C SER A 215 12.35 10.76 16.32
N PRO A 216 11.49 11.33 17.20
CA PRO A 216 11.69 11.50 18.65
C PRO A 216 11.49 10.21 19.47
N ILE A 217 10.87 9.18 18.89
CA ILE A 217 10.54 7.90 19.55
C ILE A 217 10.97 6.72 18.67
N GLN A 218 11.30 5.57 19.28
CA GLN A 218 11.61 4.35 18.53
C GLN A 218 10.33 3.58 18.16
N THR A 219 9.93 3.65 16.89
CA THR A 219 8.69 3.00 16.38
C THR A 219 8.87 2.53 14.93
N ARG A 220 8.02 1.60 14.47
CA ARG A 220 7.99 1.23 13.04
C ARG A 220 7.47 2.37 12.17
N ALA A 221 8.10 2.59 11.01
CA ALA A 221 7.66 3.54 10.00
C ALA A 221 6.97 2.82 8.83
N SER A 222 6.00 3.48 8.21
CA SER A 222 5.32 3.01 7.01
C SER A 222 6.33 2.96 5.87
N LYS A 223 6.66 1.75 5.39
CA LYS A 223 7.56 1.55 4.24
C LYS A 223 7.03 2.31 3.02
N ILE A 224 5.76 2.11 2.67
CA ILE A 224 5.12 2.74 1.51
C ILE A 224 5.11 4.26 1.66
N GLY A 225 4.74 4.79 2.83
CA GLY A 225 4.72 6.23 3.07
C GLY A 225 6.11 6.86 2.99
N THR A 226 7.12 6.22 3.59
CA THR A 226 8.50 6.72 3.60
C THR A 226 9.12 6.68 2.20
N GLU A 227 8.94 5.57 1.47
CA GLU A 227 9.44 5.42 0.10
C GLU A 227 8.73 6.37 -0.89
N LEU A 228 7.43 6.63 -0.69
CA LEU A 228 6.68 7.64 -1.44
C LEU A 228 7.17 9.07 -1.14
N ALA A 229 7.44 9.40 0.13
CA ALA A 229 7.98 10.70 0.52
C ALA A 229 9.39 10.93 -0.08
N ILE A 230 10.27 9.92 -0.04
CA ILE A 230 11.60 9.97 -0.67
C ILE A 230 11.48 10.10 -2.19
N SER A 231 10.55 9.38 -2.83
CA SER A 231 10.26 9.51 -4.26
C SER A 231 9.74 10.92 -4.61
N GLY A 232 8.88 11.49 -3.76
CA GLY A 232 8.39 12.87 -3.89
C GLY A 232 9.51 13.91 -3.80
N LEU A 233 10.44 13.74 -2.84
CA LEU A 233 11.65 14.56 -2.73
C LEU A 233 12.54 14.43 -3.99
N GLY A 234 12.74 13.21 -4.50
CA GLY A 234 13.47 12.95 -5.75
C GLY A 234 12.79 13.55 -7.00
N GLY A 235 11.47 13.75 -6.95
CA GLY A 235 10.70 14.42 -8.00
C GLY A 235 10.72 15.96 -7.94
N LEU A 236 11.29 16.57 -6.90
CA LEU A 236 11.35 18.03 -6.79
C LEU A 236 12.32 18.64 -7.82
N GLN A 237 11.84 19.65 -8.53
CA GLN A 237 12.58 20.35 -9.56
C GLN A 237 12.79 21.84 -9.21
N VAL A 238 13.92 22.38 -9.63
CA VAL A 238 14.19 23.83 -9.62
C VAL A 238 13.26 24.53 -10.61
N LYS A 239 12.50 25.52 -10.14
CA LYS A 239 11.58 26.33 -10.96
C LYS A 239 12.27 27.59 -11.47
N THR A 240 12.93 28.34 -10.59
CA THR A 240 13.79 29.49 -10.93
C THR A 240 14.96 29.59 -9.94
N PHE A 241 15.98 30.37 -10.31
CA PHE A 241 17.04 30.79 -9.38
C PHE A 241 16.66 32.13 -8.76
N ALA A 242 16.83 32.27 -7.44
CA ALA A 242 16.36 33.42 -6.67
C ALA A 242 17.51 34.34 -6.19
N GLY A 243 17.19 35.60 -5.93
CA GLY A 243 18.12 36.60 -5.39
C GLY A 243 18.09 36.73 -3.86
N GLU A 244 18.40 37.93 -3.36
CA GLU A 244 18.48 38.24 -1.92
C GLU A 244 17.18 37.99 -1.13
N GLU A 245 16.00 38.02 -1.76
CA GLU A 245 14.73 37.67 -1.11
C GLU A 245 14.76 36.27 -0.49
N ALA A 246 15.36 35.31 -1.20
CA ALA A 246 15.50 33.94 -0.73
C ALA A 246 16.48 33.84 0.45
N ARG A 247 17.49 34.73 0.54
CA ARG A 247 18.41 34.79 1.67
C ARG A 247 17.67 35.13 2.96
N ALA A 248 16.74 36.08 2.91
CA ALA A 248 15.87 36.41 4.04
C ALA A 248 14.93 35.25 4.38
N ALA A 249 14.27 34.66 3.38
CA ALA A 249 13.36 33.53 3.54
C ALA A 249 14.02 32.26 4.14
N LEU A 250 15.34 32.09 3.99
CA LEU A 250 16.12 30.94 4.45
C LEU A 250 16.97 31.23 5.70
N ALA A 251 16.92 32.44 6.26
CA ALA A 251 17.60 32.76 7.52
C ALA A 251 17.04 31.94 8.70
N THR A 252 15.73 31.67 8.66
CA THR A 252 15.02 30.73 9.55
C THR A 252 14.25 29.73 8.68
N PRO A 253 14.88 28.62 8.24
CA PRO A 253 14.23 27.67 7.35
C PRO A 253 13.02 27.02 8.02
N ARG A 254 11.89 26.90 7.32
CA ARG A 254 10.70 26.18 7.77
C ARG A 254 11.02 24.70 8.02
N LEU A 255 11.68 24.07 7.04
CA LEU A 255 12.08 22.68 7.06
C LEU A 255 13.53 22.54 6.58
N ARG A 256 14.25 21.62 7.21
CA ARG A 256 15.57 21.12 6.79
C ARG A 256 15.44 19.61 6.60
N VAL A 257 15.49 19.18 5.35
CA VAL A 257 15.28 17.78 4.95
C VAL A 257 16.61 17.20 4.48
N THR A 258 17.11 16.17 5.15
CA THR A 258 18.37 15.47 4.79
C THR A 258 18.07 14.04 4.40
N LEU A 259 18.49 13.65 3.21
CA LEU A 259 18.46 12.28 2.71
C LEU A 259 19.89 11.69 2.78
N GLU A 260 20.06 10.60 3.51
CA GLU A 260 21.32 9.86 3.64
C GLU A 260 21.25 8.62 2.75
N GLY A 261 22.18 8.48 1.80
CA GLY A 261 22.38 7.31 0.95
C GLY A 261 23.45 6.36 1.53
N ASN A 262 24.08 5.56 0.66
CA ASN A 262 25.17 4.65 1.10
C ASN A 262 26.46 5.43 1.44
N ASN A 263 26.88 6.33 0.54
CA ASN A 263 28.17 7.04 0.62
C ASN A 263 28.04 8.57 0.49
N ARG A 264 26.81 9.10 0.56
CA ARG A 264 26.50 10.51 0.27
C ARG A 264 25.29 10.98 1.08
N ARG A 265 25.24 12.28 1.34
CA ARG A 265 24.14 12.99 2.00
C ARG A 265 23.72 14.17 1.15
N GLU A 266 22.43 14.40 1.04
CA GLU A 266 21.84 15.53 0.34
C GLU A 266 20.90 16.25 1.30
N THR A 267 21.07 17.56 1.48
CA THR A 267 20.26 18.34 2.43
C THR A 267 19.62 19.52 1.71
N LEU A 268 18.30 19.65 1.83
CA LEU A 268 17.50 20.74 1.30
C LEU A 268 16.98 21.61 2.46
N LEU A 269 17.25 22.91 2.39
CA LEU A 269 16.63 23.92 3.24
C LEU A 269 15.44 24.52 2.50
N ILE A 270 14.28 24.55 3.15
CA ILE A 270 13.02 25.11 2.63
C ILE A 270 12.64 26.31 3.52
N GLY A 271 12.45 27.47 2.91
CA GLY A 271 12.13 28.74 3.57
C GLY A 271 10.65 29.05 3.60
N SER A 272 10.31 30.34 3.52
CA SER A 272 8.93 30.81 3.33
C SER A 272 8.39 30.54 1.92
N THR A 273 7.07 30.63 1.79
CA THR A 273 6.37 30.63 0.49
C THR A 273 6.82 31.80 -0.39
N VAL A 274 6.87 31.59 -1.71
CA VAL A 274 7.06 32.67 -2.69
C VAL A 274 5.72 33.41 -2.87
N PRO A 275 5.68 34.75 -2.76
CA PRO A 275 4.45 35.51 -3.00
C PRO A 275 3.95 35.35 -4.45
N PRO A 276 2.63 35.17 -4.69
CA PRO A 276 2.10 35.09 -6.04
C PRO A 276 2.37 36.41 -6.79
N GLY A 277 3.21 36.33 -7.83
CA GLY A 277 3.67 37.48 -8.62
C GLY A 277 5.14 37.88 -8.41
N ALA A 278 5.84 37.37 -7.39
CA ALA A 278 7.29 37.62 -7.22
C ALA A 278 8.15 36.80 -8.22
N GLY A 279 7.61 35.69 -8.72
CA GLY A 279 8.27 34.83 -9.70
C GLY A 279 8.11 35.30 -11.15
N GLY A 280 8.82 36.37 -11.54
CA GLY A 280 9.15 36.59 -12.96
C GLY A 280 9.16 38.03 -13.49
N THR A 281 10.36 38.53 -13.82
CA THR A 281 10.49 39.52 -14.90
C THR A 281 10.28 38.83 -16.26
N ALA A 282 9.09 39.05 -16.84
CA ALA A 282 8.78 38.93 -18.27
C ALA A 282 9.46 37.77 -19.06
N SER A 283 8.85 36.57 -19.02
CA SER A 283 8.80 35.73 -20.22
C SER A 283 7.48 36.01 -20.93
N VAL A 284 7.55 36.55 -22.14
CA VAL A 284 6.36 36.94 -22.93
C VAL A 284 5.50 35.71 -23.22
N SER A 285 4.18 35.89 -23.15
CA SER A 285 3.18 34.89 -23.55
C SER A 285 3.38 34.45 -25.01
N SER A 286 4.08 33.32 -25.20
CA SER A 286 4.08 32.62 -26.48
C SER A 286 2.84 31.75 -26.57
N THR A 287 1.76 32.31 -27.11
CA THR A 287 0.61 31.54 -27.58
C THR A 287 1.03 30.67 -28.75
N ASN A 288 1.33 29.40 -28.48
CA ASN A 288 1.34 28.36 -29.51
C ASN A 288 0.78 27.05 -28.94
N PRO A 289 -0.46 26.66 -29.28
CA PRO A 289 -1.07 25.44 -28.77
C PRO A 289 -0.53 24.21 -29.54
N ALA A 290 0.39 23.46 -28.93
CA ALA A 290 0.75 22.13 -29.41
C ALA A 290 -0.43 21.16 -29.17
N PRO A 291 -0.91 20.43 -30.18
CA PRO A 291 -2.14 19.64 -30.04
C PRO A 291 -1.91 18.27 -29.40
N THR A 292 -2.83 17.92 -28.51
CA THR A 292 -3.22 16.54 -28.12
C THR A 292 -2.24 15.73 -27.25
N ALA A 293 -2.46 15.80 -25.94
CA ALA A 293 -2.42 14.62 -25.07
C ALA A 293 -3.62 14.70 -24.09
N PRO A 294 -4.61 13.77 -24.15
CA PRO A 294 -5.76 13.82 -23.26
C PRO A 294 -5.42 13.14 -21.93
N ASN A 295 -5.08 13.91 -20.90
CA ASN A 295 -5.03 13.38 -19.54
C ASN A 295 -5.30 14.46 -18.48
N PRO A 296 -6.57 14.73 -18.12
CA PRO A 296 -6.92 15.56 -16.98
C PRO A 296 -6.75 14.78 -15.68
N ARG A 297 -5.52 14.33 -15.39
CA ARG A 297 -5.13 14.08 -14.00
C ARG A 297 -5.10 15.45 -13.36
N ALA A 298 -5.95 15.69 -12.37
CA ALA A 298 -5.92 16.92 -11.60
C ALA A 298 -4.48 17.13 -11.10
N GLN A 299 -3.84 18.21 -11.57
CA GLN A 299 -2.52 18.61 -11.09
C GLN A 299 -2.63 18.73 -9.57
N GLU A 300 -1.86 17.95 -8.80
CA GLU A 300 -1.94 18.05 -7.35
C GLU A 300 -1.62 19.48 -6.93
N PRO A 301 -2.38 20.07 -5.98
CA PRO A 301 -2.15 21.44 -5.57
C PRO A 301 -0.74 21.53 -4.99
N SER A 302 -0.01 22.56 -5.44
CA SER A 302 1.40 22.73 -5.13
C SER A 302 1.70 24.19 -4.87
N THR A 303 2.55 24.42 -3.89
CA THR A 303 2.90 25.76 -3.40
C THR A 303 4.38 26.02 -3.67
N ASP A 304 4.71 27.23 -4.13
CA ASP A 304 6.09 27.62 -4.40
C ASP A 304 6.80 28.06 -3.10
N TYR A 305 8.02 27.57 -2.88
CA TYR A 305 8.88 27.91 -1.74
C TYR A 305 10.27 28.35 -2.19
N TYR A 306 10.87 29.28 -1.45
CA TYR A 306 12.30 29.55 -1.55
C TYR A 306 13.09 28.38 -0.92
N ALA A 307 14.19 27.97 -1.55
CA ALA A 307 14.97 26.82 -1.10
C ALA A 307 16.47 26.94 -1.43
N ARG A 308 17.29 26.13 -0.75
CA ARG A 308 18.72 25.99 -1.04
C ARG A 308 19.24 24.60 -0.66
N MET A 309 20.05 24.00 -1.53
CA MET A 309 20.81 22.79 -1.19
C MET A 309 21.99 23.13 -0.27
N GLU A 310 22.22 22.34 0.77
CA GLU A 310 23.42 22.36 1.58
C GLU A 310 24.36 21.24 1.08
N LYS A 311 25.54 21.63 0.57
CA LYS A 311 26.63 20.72 0.21
C LYS A 311 27.64 20.62 1.35
N ASP A 312 28.41 19.53 1.37
CA ASP A 312 29.46 19.21 2.36
C ASP A 312 30.71 20.15 2.31
N GLY A 313 30.55 21.39 1.86
CA GLY A 313 31.56 22.46 1.86
C GLY A 313 31.18 23.70 2.68
N GLY A 314 30.12 23.62 3.48
CA GLY A 314 29.65 24.71 4.33
C GLY A 314 28.75 25.75 3.63
N PRO A 315 28.26 26.76 4.38
CA PRO A 315 27.21 27.66 3.93
C PRO A 315 27.74 28.77 2.99
N GLY A 316 28.04 28.42 1.74
CA GLY A 316 28.45 29.42 0.73
C GLY A 316 28.42 29.02 -0.75
N ALA A 317 28.37 27.73 -1.08
CA ALA A 317 28.61 27.28 -2.46
C ALA A 317 27.36 27.01 -3.33
N ALA A 318 26.16 26.97 -2.74
CA ALA A 318 24.93 26.64 -3.48
C ALA A 318 24.07 27.90 -3.72
N PRO A 319 23.49 28.06 -4.93
CA PRO A 319 22.61 29.18 -5.25
C PRO A 319 21.26 29.05 -4.54
N PHE A 320 20.56 30.18 -4.42
CA PHE A 320 19.17 30.20 -3.97
C PHE A 320 18.21 29.84 -5.11
N LEU A 321 17.11 29.17 -4.76
CA LEU A 321 16.20 28.51 -5.70
C LEU A 321 14.76 28.81 -5.32
N THR A 322 13.84 28.73 -6.28
CA THR A 322 12.42 28.48 -6.02
C THR A 322 12.08 27.07 -6.49
N LEU A 323 11.24 26.37 -5.76
CA LEU A 323 10.73 25.05 -6.09
C LEU A 323 9.23 24.97 -5.79
N SER A 324 8.51 24.12 -6.50
CA SER A 324 7.08 23.88 -6.27
C SER A 324 6.92 22.55 -5.53
N ILE A 325 6.38 22.58 -4.31
CA ILE A 325 6.18 21.38 -3.48
C ILE A 325 4.69 21.00 -3.56
N PRO A 326 4.33 19.73 -3.87
CA PRO A 326 2.97 19.25 -3.70
C PRO A 326 2.53 19.36 -2.25
N ASP A 327 1.34 19.93 -1.99
CA ASP A 327 0.86 20.23 -0.63
C ASP A 327 0.80 18.97 0.25
N ARG A 328 0.52 17.80 -0.35
CA ARG A 328 0.56 16.49 0.32
C ARG A 328 1.95 16.12 0.83
N LEU A 329 2.98 16.30 0.00
CA LEU A 329 4.37 16.02 0.39
C LEU A 329 4.78 16.96 1.53
N LEU A 330 4.43 18.25 1.44
CA LEU A 330 4.72 19.20 2.50
C LEU A 330 4.04 18.81 3.82
N ALA A 331 2.75 18.44 3.80
CA ALA A 331 2.02 17.99 4.99
C ALA A 331 2.65 16.74 5.63
N THR A 332 3.05 15.76 4.81
CA THR A 332 3.78 14.57 5.27
C THR A 332 5.14 14.90 5.87
N LEU A 333 5.84 15.94 5.39
CA LEU A 333 7.12 16.38 5.96
C LEU A 333 6.94 17.19 7.25
N ASP A 334 5.94 18.07 7.31
CA ASP A 334 5.65 18.90 8.50
C ASP A 334 5.26 18.06 9.73
N ASP A 335 4.50 16.97 9.57
CA ASP A 335 4.12 16.03 10.65
C ASP A 335 4.64 14.60 10.41
N ALA A 336 5.89 14.49 9.96
CA ALA A 336 6.50 13.21 9.58
C ALA A 336 6.52 12.15 10.68
N ALA A 337 6.59 12.53 11.96
CA ALA A 337 6.57 11.59 13.09
C ALA A 337 5.22 10.86 13.21
N ARG A 338 4.14 11.46 12.72
CA ARG A 338 2.79 10.89 12.67
C ARG A 338 2.51 10.25 11.31
N GLU A 339 2.65 11.01 10.23
CA GLU A 339 2.23 10.63 8.87
C GLU A 339 3.08 9.48 8.28
N LEU A 340 4.34 9.34 8.71
CA LEU A 340 5.21 8.24 8.29
C LEU A 340 5.29 7.09 9.30
N ARG A 341 4.52 7.12 10.39
CA ARG A 341 4.44 6.00 11.36
C ARG A 341 3.60 4.85 10.80
N GLU A 342 4.01 3.61 11.05
CA GLU A 342 3.26 2.44 10.57
C GLU A 342 1.91 2.32 11.29
N THR A 343 0.85 2.11 10.52
CA THR A 343 -0.55 2.09 10.99
C THR A 343 -1.05 0.68 11.27
N ARG A 344 -0.40 -0.37 10.74
CA ARG A 344 -0.65 -1.77 11.14
C ARG A 344 0.02 -2.06 12.47
N ILE A 345 -0.73 -2.58 13.43
CA ILE A 345 -0.23 -2.82 14.80
C ILE A 345 0.70 -4.04 14.85
N LEU A 346 0.43 -5.04 14.02
CA LEU A 346 1.19 -6.28 13.94
C LEU A 346 2.10 -6.32 12.69
N ASP A 347 3.18 -7.11 12.75
CA ASP A 347 4.14 -7.39 11.67
C ASP A 347 4.57 -8.85 11.75
N PHE A 348 3.79 -9.72 11.09
CA PHE A 348 4.01 -11.15 11.00
C PHE A 348 3.40 -11.69 9.72
N SER A 349 3.81 -12.89 9.31
CA SER A 349 3.17 -13.61 8.21
C SER A 349 2.27 -14.74 8.75
N PRO A 350 0.97 -14.79 8.40
CA PRO A 350 0.04 -15.82 8.89
C PRO A 350 0.53 -17.26 8.71
N GLU A 351 1.21 -17.57 7.60
CA GLU A 351 1.71 -18.92 7.28
C GLU A 351 2.77 -19.44 8.27
N ASN A 352 3.42 -18.55 9.01
CA ASN A 352 4.45 -18.91 9.99
C ASN A 352 3.88 -19.14 11.40
N VAL A 353 2.60 -18.83 11.65
CA VAL A 353 1.97 -19.03 12.97
C VAL A 353 1.72 -20.52 13.21
N SER A 354 2.17 -21.02 14.36
CA SER A 354 2.01 -22.42 14.81
C SER A 354 1.00 -22.54 15.95
N THR A 355 0.91 -21.53 16.84
CA THR A 355 -0.04 -21.50 17.95
C THR A 355 -0.62 -20.10 18.12
N ILE A 356 -1.92 -20.02 18.41
CA ILE A 356 -2.64 -18.81 18.82
C ILE A 356 -3.24 -19.11 20.19
N THR A 357 -2.76 -18.44 21.23
CA THR A 357 -3.42 -18.38 22.55
C THR A 357 -4.32 -17.16 22.59
N ILE A 358 -5.56 -17.31 23.07
CA ILE A 358 -6.50 -16.22 23.32
C ILE A 358 -6.99 -16.33 24.77
N ASP A 359 -6.87 -15.23 25.51
CA ASP A 359 -7.44 -15.05 26.85
C ASP A 359 -8.15 -13.68 26.91
N GLY A 360 -8.84 -13.38 28.02
CA GLY A 360 -9.42 -12.05 28.23
C GLY A 360 -10.39 -11.96 29.41
N ALA A 361 -10.68 -10.72 29.80
CA ALA A 361 -11.65 -10.43 30.86
C ALA A 361 -13.05 -11.01 30.52
N GLY A 362 -13.43 -12.07 31.21
CA GLY A 362 -14.69 -12.79 31.01
C GLY A 362 -14.57 -14.12 30.23
N ALA A 363 -13.37 -14.54 29.84
CA ALA A 363 -13.15 -15.88 29.30
C ALA A 363 -13.42 -16.96 30.37
N ALA A 364 -13.97 -18.10 29.95
CA ALA A 364 -14.10 -19.27 30.83
C ALA A 364 -12.74 -19.99 31.06
N GLY A 365 -11.72 -19.63 30.28
CA GLY A 365 -10.34 -20.14 30.34
C GLY A 365 -9.61 -19.82 29.03
N GLU A 366 -8.30 -20.08 29.02
CA GLU A 366 -7.43 -19.89 27.85
C GLU A 366 -7.89 -20.76 26.66
N ILE A 367 -8.00 -20.14 25.48
CA ILE A 367 -8.25 -20.83 24.21
C ILE A 367 -6.91 -21.00 23.49
N VAL A 368 -6.40 -22.23 23.41
CA VAL A 368 -5.18 -22.53 22.65
C VAL A 368 -5.56 -23.18 21.32
N LEU A 369 -5.32 -22.48 20.22
CA LEU A 369 -5.43 -23.00 18.85
C LEU A 369 -4.04 -23.41 18.37
N GLN A 370 -3.82 -24.70 18.12
CA GLN A 370 -2.56 -25.24 17.64
C GLN A 370 -2.70 -25.76 16.22
N ARG A 371 -1.75 -25.41 15.35
CA ARG A 371 -1.65 -25.94 14.00
C ARG A 371 -1.13 -27.38 14.06
N LEU A 372 -1.80 -28.29 13.37
CA LEU A 372 -1.29 -29.65 13.16
C LEU A 372 -0.20 -29.60 12.07
N GLU A 373 0.92 -30.29 12.29
CA GLU A 373 1.99 -30.32 11.29
C GLU A 373 1.53 -31.09 10.05
N SER A 374 1.53 -30.39 8.93
CA SER A 374 1.24 -30.87 7.58
C SER A 374 1.97 -29.92 6.64
N ASN A 375 2.33 -30.37 5.43
CA ASN A 375 3.12 -29.57 4.47
C ASN A 375 2.34 -28.37 3.86
N ASP A 376 1.20 -28.01 4.43
CA ASP A 376 0.33 -26.92 3.98
C ASP A 376 0.62 -25.62 4.73
N SER A 377 0.40 -24.48 4.05
CA SER A 377 0.41 -23.15 4.66
C SER A 377 -0.62 -23.05 5.79
N ALA A 378 -0.32 -22.29 6.86
CA ALA A 378 -1.19 -22.16 8.03
C ALA A 378 -2.63 -21.70 7.74
N LEU A 379 -2.85 -21.02 6.61
CA LEU A 379 -4.17 -20.58 6.13
C LEU A 379 -5.02 -21.72 5.55
N GLY A 380 -4.43 -22.87 5.21
CA GLY A 380 -5.11 -24.08 4.73
C GLY A 380 -4.89 -25.32 5.60
N ALA A 381 -3.90 -25.30 6.50
CA ALA A 381 -3.58 -26.37 7.44
C ALA A 381 -4.74 -26.72 8.37
N ALA A 382 -4.72 -27.96 8.90
CA ALA A 382 -5.63 -28.38 9.95
C ALA A 382 -5.24 -27.73 11.30
N TRP A 383 -6.25 -27.31 12.06
CA TRP A 383 -6.07 -26.71 13.39
C TRP A 383 -6.82 -27.52 14.43
N GLN A 384 -6.31 -27.50 15.67
CA GLN A 384 -6.97 -28.10 16.84
C GLN A 384 -7.06 -27.10 17.99
N ILE A 385 -8.16 -27.13 18.72
CA ILE A 385 -8.31 -26.49 20.03
C ILE A 385 -7.69 -27.42 21.07
N ALA A 386 -6.63 -26.99 21.74
CA ALA A 386 -6.02 -27.72 22.84
C ALA A 386 -6.50 -27.14 24.18
N ARG A 387 -6.94 -28.00 25.10
CA ARG A 387 -7.31 -27.61 26.47
C ARG A 387 -6.73 -28.57 27.50
N ARG A 388 -6.25 -28.03 28.62
CA ARG A 388 -5.91 -28.82 29.80
C ARG A 388 -7.11 -28.82 30.73
N THR A 389 -7.65 -30.00 31.01
CA THR A 389 -8.66 -30.16 32.07
C THR A 389 -7.95 -30.46 33.39
N ASN A 390 -8.44 -29.89 34.49
CA ASN A 390 -7.83 -30.09 35.81
C ASN A 390 -7.92 -31.57 36.22
N GLY A 391 -6.82 -32.30 36.07
CA GLY A 391 -6.69 -33.72 36.48
C GLY A 391 -6.91 -34.77 35.39
N SER A 392 -7.42 -34.43 34.20
CA SER A 392 -7.72 -35.43 33.12
C SER A 392 -6.88 -35.31 31.85
N GLY A 393 -5.86 -34.43 31.84
CA GLY A 393 -4.86 -34.36 30.77
C GLY A 393 -5.19 -33.35 29.67
N LEU A 394 -4.54 -33.51 28.51
CA LEU A 394 -4.74 -32.66 27.35
C LEU A 394 -5.87 -33.22 26.48
N HIS A 395 -6.97 -32.48 26.38
CA HIS A 395 -8.06 -32.77 25.45
C HIS A 395 -7.90 -31.88 24.22
N THR A 396 -7.99 -32.47 23.03
CA THR A 396 -7.99 -31.74 21.76
C THR A 396 -9.32 -31.90 21.04
N LEU A 397 -9.77 -30.84 20.34
CA LEU A 397 -10.93 -30.83 19.46
C LEU A 397 -10.54 -30.24 18.11
N PRO A 398 -11.08 -30.71 16.98
CA PRO A 398 -10.84 -30.06 15.69
C PRO A 398 -11.34 -28.60 15.68
N ALA A 399 -10.54 -27.70 15.12
CA ALA A 399 -10.88 -26.29 14.96
C ALA A 399 -11.18 -25.94 13.50
N ASP A 400 -12.17 -25.07 13.27
CA ASP A 400 -12.60 -24.67 11.93
C ASP A 400 -11.50 -23.83 11.25
N ARG A 401 -10.89 -24.41 10.22
CA ARG A 401 -9.78 -23.79 9.47
C ARG A 401 -10.15 -22.44 8.86
N GLU A 402 -11.40 -22.22 8.43
CA GLU A 402 -11.81 -20.98 7.78
C GLU A 402 -11.95 -19.83 8.78
N ILE A 403 -12.38 -20.16 10.01
CA ILE A 403 -12.47 -19.23 11.13
C ILE A 403 -11.08 -18.87 11.64
N VAL A 404 -10.19 -19.84 11.84
CA VAL A 404 -8.80 -19.55 12.27
C VAL A 404 -8.06 -18.74 11.20
N ALA A 405 -8.20 -19.09 9.91
CA ALA A 405 -7.62 -18.32 8.82
C ALA A 405 -8.24 -16.90 8.70
N ARG A 406 -9.49 -16.69 9.12
CA ARG A 406 -10.12 -15.36 9.19
C ARG A 406 -9.52 -14.55 10.34
N LEU A 407 -9.48 -15.09 11.55
CA LEU A 407 -8.85 -14.48 12.71
C LEU A 407 -7.42 -14.01 12.40
N LEU A 408 -6.60 -14.87 11.76
CA LEU A 408 -5.23 -14.51 11.38
C LEU A 408 -5.18 -13.33 10.40
N ARG A 409 -6.09 -13.27 9.40
CA ARG A 409 -6.18 -12.14 8.47
C ARG A 409 -6.66 -10.86 9.14
N ASP A 410 -7.58 -10.96 10.09
CA ASP A 410 -8.12 -9.79 10.80
C ASP A 410 -7.07 -9.21 11.76
N LEU A 411 -6.27 -10.06 12.42
CA LEU A 411 -5.07 -9.67 13.18
C LEU A 411 -3.99 -9.05 12.27
N GLU A 412 -3.66 -9.66 11.12
CA GLU A 412 -2.68 -9.11 10.15
C GLU A 412 -3.11 -7.72 9.63
N ARG A 413 -4.42 -7.54 9.44
CA ARG A 413 -5.04 -6.29 8.96
C ARG A 413 -5.37 -5.31 10.07
N LEU A 414 -5.11 -5.64 11.34
CA LEU A 414 -5.39 -4.77 12.47
C LEU A 414 -4.58 -3.48 12.35
N ARG A 415 -5.31 -2.40 12.08
CA ARG A 415 -4.79 -1.04 11.97
C ARG A 415 -5.35 -0.17 13.07
N VAL A 416 -4.62 0.90 13.34
CA VAL A 416 -5.13 2.01 14.16
C VAL A 416 -6.40 2.61 13.54
N GLU A 417 -7.31 3.10 14.36
CA GLU A 417 -8.57 3.70 13.89
C GLU A 417 -8.31 5.12 13.35
N GLU A 418 -8.57 5.37 12.07
CA GLU A 418 -8.39 6.69 11.46
C GLU A 418 -9.38 7.72 12.04
N LEU A 419 -8.87 8.72 12.77
CA LEU A 419 -9.66 9.86 13.24
C LEU A 419 -9.47 11.08 12.34
N LYS A 420 -10.51 11.91 12.25
CA LYS A 420 -10.40 13.24 11.63
C LYS A 420 -9.44 14.11 12.46
N PRO A 421 -8.50 14.85 11.82
CA PRO A 421 -7.63 15.80 12.52
C PRO A 421 -8.43 16.81 13.36
N PRO A 422 -7.92 17.23 14.54
CA PRO A 422 -6.55 17.02 15.03
C PRO A 422 -6.29 15.69 15.75
N ALA A 423 -7.30 14.88 16.05
CA ALA A 423 -7.15 13.72 16.91
C ALA A 423 -6.16 12.68 16.34
N SER A 424 -5.32 12.11 17.20
CA SER A 424 -4.27 11.15 16.83
C SER A 424 -4.75 9.71 17.05
N PRO A 425 -4.49 8.79 16.11
CA PRO A 425 -4.69 7.35 16.34
C PRO A 425 -3.63 6.74 17.28
N PHE A 426 -2.48 7.41 17.40
CA PHE A 426 -1.43 7.12 18.38
C PHE A 426 -1.77 7.87 19.66
N VAL A 427 -2.10 7.15 20.73
CA VAL A 427 -2.80 7.72 21.91
C VAL A 427 -1.81 8.27 22.92
N ASN A 428 -0.87 7.42 23.37
CA ASN A 428 0.21 7.81 24.27
C ASN A 428 1.41 6.89 23.98
N ASP A 429 2.60 7.47 23.85
CA ASP A 429 3.84 6.74 23.53
C ASP A 429 4.56 6.19 24.77
N ALA A 430 4.27 6.74 25.95
CA ALA A 430 4.83 6.33 27.24
C ALA A 430 3.79 6.51 28.38
N PRO A 431 2.68 5.75 28.36
CA PRO A 431 1.64 5.85 29.37
C PRO A 431 2.13 5.40 30.75
N SER A 432 1.69 6.13 31.77
CA SER A 432 1.79 5.72 33.17
C SER A 432 0.92 4.49 33.46
N ASP A 433 1.17 3.80 34.57
CA ASP A 433 0.40 2.58 34.92
C ASP A 433 -1.07 2.88 35.21
N ALA A 434 -1.39 4.07 35.75
CA ALA A 434 -2.76 4.54 35.91
C ALA A 434 -3.47 4.80 34.56
N GLU A 435 -2.75 5.30 33.55
CA GLU A 435 -3.31 5.41 32.19
C GLU A 435 -3.53 4.03 31.56
N LYS A 436 -2.59 3.09 31.73
CA LYS A 436 -2.75 1.70 31.27
C LYS A 436 -3.98 1.03 31.91
N GLU A 437 -4.26 1.33 33.18
CA GLU A 437 -5.48 0.88 33.86
C GLU A 437 -6.74 1.53 33.25
N ASN A 438 -6.75 2.84 33.02
CA ASN A 438 -7.86 3.54 32.35
C ASN A 438 -8.13 3.04 30.92
N TYR A 439 -7.10 2.59 30.20
CA TYR A 439 -7.21 1.96 28.88
C TYR A 439 -7.62 0.47 28.94
N GLY A 440 -7.80 -0.11 30.13
CA GLY A 440 -8.25 -1.48 30.32
C GLY A 440 -7.15 -2.55 30.25
N PHE A 441 -5.86 -2.20 30.31
CA PHE A 441 -4.76 -3.19 30.20
C PHE A 441 -4.42 -3.94 31.51
N ASN A 442 -4.97 -3.53 32.66
CA ASN A 442 -4.83 -4.28 33.93
C ASN A 442 -5.56 -5.63 33.87
N ARG A 443 -6.71 -5.67 33.16
CA ARG A 443 -7.44 -6.88 32.79
C ARG A 443 -7.89 -6.74 31.33
N PRO A 444 -7.03 -7.08 30.35
CA PRO A 444 -7.32 -6.83 28.95
C PRO A 444 -8.62 -7.55 28.53
N ALA A 445 -9.43 -6.86 27.72
CA ALA A 445 -10.63 -7.44 27.13
C ALA A 445 -10.26 -8.63 26.23
N ARG A 446 -9.12 -8.57 25.52
CA ARG A 446 -8.49 -9.70 24.83
C ARG A 446 -6.97 -9.66 25.02
N GLU A 447 -6.35 -10.79 25.30
CA GLU A 447 -4.92 -11.01 25.13
C GLU A 447 -4.72 -12.12 24.10
N VAL A 448 -3.99 -11.83 23.03
CA VAL A 448 -3.70 -12.77 21.94
C VAL A 448 -2.21 -12.98 21.83
N THR A 449 -1.75 -14.20 22.08
CA THR A 449 -0.34 -14.59 21.94
C THR A 449 -0.16 -15.43 20.68
N LEU A 450 0.65 -14.93 19.75
CA LEU A 450 1.06 -15.62 18.53
C LEU A 450 2.43 -16.26 18.72
N VAL A 451 2.51 -17.58 18.55
CA VAL A 451 3.76 -18.35 18.51
C VAL A 451 4.01 -18.81 17.08
N PHE A 452 5.27 -18.77 16.68
CA PHE A 452 5.69 -19.07 15.30
C PHE A 452 6.45 -20.39 15.21
N GLY A 453 6.27 -21.09 14.09
CA GLY A 453 7.13 -22.23 13.73
C GLY A 453 8.52 -21.75 13.32
N ALA A 454 9.49 -22.67 13.30
CA ALA A 454 10.83 -22.39 12.77
C ALA A 454 10.71 -22.15 11.24
N PRO A 455 11.06 -20.95 10.72
CA PRO A 455 10.91 -20.68 9.30
C PRO A 455 11.97 -21.44 8.49
N VAL A 456 11.48 -22.17 7.49
CA VAL A 456 12.30 -22.90 6.53
C VAL A 456 12.56 -21.97 5.34
N SER A 457 13.81 -21.56 5.16
CA SER A 457 14.21 -20.74 4.00
C SER A 457 14.04 -21.54 2.69
N PRO A 458 13.80 -20.89 1.53
CA PRO A 458 13.75 -21.59 0.24
C PRO A 458 15.05 -22.34 -0.11
N SER A 459 16.18 -21.96 0.53
CA SER A 459 17.47 -22.67 0.46
C SER A 459 17.56 -23.90 1.38
N GLY A 460 16.46 -24.35 2.01
CA GLY A 460 16.42 -25.46 2.97
C GLY A 460 16.98 -25.15 4.36
N VAL A 461 17.52 -23.94 4.59
CA VAL A 461 18.07 -23.53 5.89
C VAL A 461 16.94 -23.21 6.86
N VAL A 462 16.81 -24.04 7.89
CA VAL A 462 15.95 -23.77 9.05
C VAL A 462 16.62 -22.73 9.93
N THR A 463 15.91 -21.66 10.24
CA THR A 463 16.38 -20.61 11.17
C THR A 463 15.61 -20.70 12.49
N ALA A 464 16.13 -20.06 13.54
CA ALA A 464 15.44 -20.03 14.83
C ALA A 464 14.05 -19.38 14.69
N PRO A 465 13.00 -19.91 15.36
CA PRO A 465 11.68 -19.30 15.32
C PRO A 465 11.72 -17.87 15.88
N PRO A 466 10.99 -16.91 15.29
CA PRO A 466 10.93 -15.55 15.82
C PRO A 466 10.22 -15.54 17.19
N PRO A 467 10.51 -14.53 18.04
CA PRO A 467 9.91 -14.43 19.36
C PRO A 467 8.38 -14.29 19.28
N PRO A 468 7.64 -14.80 20.28
CA PRO A 468 6.18 -14.71 20.28
C PRO A 468 5.73 -13.24 20.37
N ILE A 469 4.62 -12.93 19.71
CA ILE A 469 3.99 -11.60 19.78
C ILE A 469 2.76 -11.69 20.66
N VAL A 470 2.73 -10.89 21.74
CA VAL A 470 1.58 -10.76 22.64
C VAL A 470 0.89 -9.42 22.34
N LEU A 471 -0.32 -9.49 21.79
CA LEU A 471 -1.22 -8.35 21.58
C LEU A 471 -2.18 -8.26 22.76
N GLN A 472 -2.22 -7.13 23.44
CA GLN A 472 -3.25 -6.82 24.44
C GLN A 472 -4.22 -5.80 23.87
N ILE A 473 -5.51 -6.06 24.04
CA ILE A 473 -6.62 -5.17 23.68
C ILE A 473 -7.42 -4.89 24.95
N GLY A 474 -7.51 -3.61 25.32
CA GLY A 474 -8.29 -3.12 26.45
C GLY A 474 -9.58 -2.44 25.99
N ASP A 475 -10.62 -2.54 26.81
CA ASP A 475 -11.81 -1.70 26.70
C ASP A 475 -11.69 -0.58 27.73
N GLY A 476 -11.60 0.66 27.26
CA GLY A 476 -11.29 1.82 28.08
C GLY A 476 -12.48 2.29 28.92
N THR A 477 -12.20 3.00 30.01
CA THR A 477 -13.26 3.58 30.87
C THR A 477 -14.14 4.61 30.14
N ASP A 478 -13.68 5.13 29.00
CA ASP A 478 -14.37 6.04 28.09
C ASP A 478 -15.13 5.33 26.96
N ARG A 479 -15.17 3.98 26.95
CA ARG A 479 -15.74 3.10 25.91
C ARG A 479 -15.01 3.18 24.56
N LEU A 480 -13.74 3.57 24.56
CA LEU A 480 -12.86 3.42 23.40
C LEU A 480 -12.02 2.16 23.54
N THR A 481 -11.76 1.49 22.42
CA THR A 481 -10.94 0.27 22.40
C THR A 481 -9.48 0.62 22.10
N TYR A 482 -8.58 0.09 22.92
CA TYR A 482 -7.15 0.36 22.87
C TYR A 482 -6.37 -0.93 22.64
N ALA A 483 -5.25 -0.84 21.93
CA ALA A 483 -4.35 -1.96 21.71
C ALA A 483 -2.89 -1.59 21.95
N ARG A 484 -2.09 -2.56 22.43
CA ARG A 484 -0.63 -2.47 22.52
C ARG A 484 -0.01 -3.85 22.32
N LEU A 485 1.27 -3.90 21.94
CA LEU A 485 2.06 -5.13 22.05
C LEU A 485 2.74 -5.17 23.42
N ALA A 486 2.78 -6.33 24.08
CA ALA A 486 3.34 -6.42 25.44
C ALA A 486 4.83 -6.03 25.52
N SER A 487 5.56 -6.24 24.41
CA SER A 487 6.97 -5.85 24.22
C SER A 487 7.18 -4.35 23.96
N GLN A 488 6.11 -3.55 23.92
CA GLN A 488 6.12 -2.14 23.53
C GLN A 488 5.28 -1.31 24.52
N ASN A 489 5.69 -0.05 24.71
CA ASN A 489 5.05 0.83 25.71
C ASN A 489 3.93 1.70 25.12
N TYR A 490 3.96 1.96 23.81
CA TYR A 490 2.98 2.83 23.14
C TYR A 490 1.61 2.18 22.97
N VAL A 491 0.57 3.01 23.05
CA VAL A 491 -0.84 2.61 22.96
C VAL A 491 -1.50 3.19 21.72
N TYR A 492 -2.26 2.34 21.03
CA TYR A 492 -3.00 2.64 19.82
C TYR A 492 -4.50 2.64 20.09
N ARG A 493 -5.25 3.51 19.42
CA ARG A 493 -6.71 3.39 19.33
C ARG A 493 -7.07 2.44 18.18
N VAL A 494 -7.97 1.50 18.42
CA VAL A 494 -8.39 0.49 17.42
C VAL A 494 -9.92 0.45 17.27
N PRO A 495 -10.44 0.03 16.10
CA PRO A 495 -11.87 -0.14 15.91
C PRO A 495 -12.46 -1.18 16.88
N PRO A 496 -13.56 -0.89 17.59
CA PRO A 496 -14.11 -1.78 18.63
C PRO A 496 -14.55 -3.16 18.12
N ARG A 497 -14.88 -3.27 16.82
CA ARG A 497 -15.17 -4.54 16.12
C ARG A 497 -14.12 -5.64 16.32
N ILE A 498 -12.87 -5.30 16.63
CA ILE A 498 -11.83 -6.32 16.91
C ILE A 498 -12.17 -7.20 18.12
N LEU A 499 -12.95 -6.68 19.09
CA LEU A 499 -13.45 -7.44 20.23
C LEU A 499 -14.56 -8.44 19.85
N GLU A 500 -15.28 -8.18 18.75
CA GLU A 500 -16.28 -9.09 18.19
C GLU A 500 -15.63 -10.15 17.28
N GLU A 501 -14.57 -9.77 16.56
CA GLU A 501 -13.78 -10.64 15.67
C GLU A 501 -12.95 -11.68 16.44
N ILE A 502 -12.49 -11.34 17.64
CA ILE A 502 -11.79 -12.26 18.57
C ILE A 502 -12.81 -12.77 19.60
N SER A 503 -13.30 -14.00 19.44
CA SER A 503 -14.22 -14.60 20.41
C SER A 503 -13.48 -15.12 21.66
N LEU A 504 -14.14 -15.03 22.82
CA LEU A 504 -13.74 -15.72 24.05
C LEU A 504 -14.50 -17.05 24.26
N SER A 505 -15.26 -17.50 23.25
CA SER A 505 -15.95 -18.78 23.26
C SER A 505 -15.15 -19.81 22.45
N THR A 506 -14.72 -20.87 23.11
CA THR A 506 -14.12 -22.06 22.48
C THR A 506 -15.04 -22.73 21.45
N LEU A 507 -16.36 -22.54 21.58
CA LEU A 507 -17.36 -23.09 20.67
C LEU A 507 -17.36 -22.41 19.30
N ASP A 508 -16.95 -21.14 19.22
CA ASP A 508 -16.93 -20.40 17.94
C ASP A 508 -15.80 -20.84 17.03
N TYR A 509 -14.75 -21.42 17.59
CA TYR A 509 -13.60 -21.98 16.88
C TYR A 509 -13.73 -23.48 16.56
N ARG A 510 -14.73 -24.19 17.08
CA ARG A 510 -14.92 -25.64 16.85
C ARG A 510 -15.27 -25.91 15.39
N GLU A 511 -14.68 -26.96 14.80
CA GLU A 511 -14.98 -27.41 13.44
C GLU A 511 -16.49 -27.55 13.23
N ARG A 512 -17.04 -26.80 12.27
CA ARG A 512 -18.47 -26.73 12.00
C ARG A 512 -18.98 -27.92 11.21
N THR A 513 -18.10 -28.64 10.52
CA THR A 513 -18.44 -29.84 9.75
C THR A 513 -18.52 -31.04 10.70
N LEU A 514 -19.74 -31.43 11.06
CA LEU A 514 -19.99 -32.56 11.96
C LEU A 514 -19.82 -33.91 11.29
N ARG A 515 -20.21 -34.00 10.01
CA ARG A 515 -20.06 -35.22 9.20
C ARG A 515 -19.99 -34.90 7.71
N GLU A 516 -19.09 -35.56 7.02
CA GLU A 516 -19.07 -35.68 5.57
C GLU A 516 -19.14 -37.17 5.19
N LEU A 517 -20.19 -37.57 4.48
CA LEU A 517 -20.36 -38.95 4.02
C LEU A 517 -19.52 -39.22 2.76
N PRO A 518 -18.68 -40.28 2.73
CA PRO A 518 -17.88 -40.62 1.56
C PRO A 518 -18.76 -40.97 0.35
N ALA A 519 -18.19 -40.92 -0.86
CA ALA A 519 -18.92 -41.16 -2.10
C ALA A 519 -19.67 -42.52 -2.14
N GLY A 520 -19.12 -43.56 -1.50
CA GLY A 520 -19.75 -44.88 -1.37
C GLY A 520 -20.80 -45.02 -0.26
N ALA A 521 -21.02 -43.98 0.57
CA ALA A 521 -22.06 -43.98 1.58
C ALA A 521 -23.35 -43.35 1.03
N GLN A 522 -24.49 -43.97 1.33
CA GLN A 522 -25.82 -43.51 0.93
C GLN A 522 -26.75 -43.43 2.13
N ILE A 523 -27.69 -42.49 2.10
CA ILE A 523 -28.81 -42.44 3.05
C ILE A 523 -29.95 -43.17 2.36
N THR A 524 -30.48 -44.24 2.97
CA THR A 524 -31.47 -45.14 2.37
C THR A 524 -32.88 -44.95 2.91
N ALA A 525 -33.03 -44.33 4.10
CA ALA A 525 -34.32 -43.97 4.66
C ALA A 525 -34.20 -42.76 5.60
N LEU A 526 -35.29 -42.00 5.72
CA LEU A 526 -35.46 -40.92 6.69
C LEU A 526 -36.78 -41.11 7.45
N LYS A 527 -36.72 -40.91 8.77
CA LYS A 527 -37.89 -40.93 9.66
C LYS A 527 -37.89 -39.70 10.57
N LEU A 528 -38.87 -38.82 10.41
CA LEU A 528 -39.08 -37.64 11.25
C LEU A 528 -40.26 -37.88 12.20
N THR A 529 -40.01 -37.69 13.50
CA THR A 529 -40.97 -37.93 14.58
C THR A 529 -41.16 -36.68 15.42
N ASP A 530 -42.41 -36.28 15.69
CA ASP A 530 -42.80 -35.29 16.68
C ASP A 530 -42.91 -35.94 18.06
N LEU A 531 -42.00 -35.57 18.97
CA LEU A 531 -41.89 -36.15 20.32
C LEU A 531 -42.97 -35.65 21.29
N ALA A 532 -43.70 -34.60 20.92
CA ALA A 532 -44.76 -34.02 21.75
C ALA A 532 -46.17 -34.23 21.14
N ALA A 533 -46.28 -35.02 20.07
CA ALA A 533 -47.56 -35.47 19.53
C ALA A 533 -48.12 -36.69 20.32
N PRO A 534 -49.46 -36.87 20.38
CA PRO A 534 -50.07 -38.04 21.01
C PRO A 534 -49.59 -39.36 20.40
N ALA A 535 -49.53 -40.41 21.21
CA ALA A 535 -49.16 -41.75 20.76
C ALA A 535 -50.06 -42.18 19.58
N GLY A 536 -49.45 -42.60 18.47
CA GLY A 536 -50.13 -42.93 17.21
C GLY A 536 -50.14 -41.82 16.15
N GLN A 537 -49.80 -40.57 16.48
CA GLN A 537 -49.65 -39.45 15.52
C GLN A 537 -48.26 -38.81 15.52
N GLN A 538 -47.25 -39.55 15.98
CA GLN A 538 -45.90 -39.02 16.16
C GLN A 538 -45.07 -38.99 14.87
N VAL A 539 -45.30 -39.88 13.91
CA VAL A 539 -44.51 -39.89 12.65
C VAL A 539 -45.04 -38.79 11.71
N ILE A 540 -44.16 -37.85 11.35
CA ILE A 540 -44.42 -36.77 10.38
C ILE A 540 -44.03 -37.22 8.96
N LEU A 541 -42.89 -37.89 8.85
CA LEU A 541 -42.33 -38.39 7.59
C LEU A 541 -41.68 -39.75 7.85
N GLU A 542 -41.93 -40.70 6.98
CA GLU A 542 -41.20 -41.97 6.91
C GLU A 542 -41.09 -42.36 5.43
N THR A 543 -39.87 -42.34 4.90
CA THR A 543 -39.65 -42.51 3.45
C THR A 543 -38.31 -43.19 3.15
N ALA A 544 -38.29 -43.98 2.08
CA ALA A 544 -37.06 -44.50 1.50
C ALA A 544 -36.41 -43.46 0.59
N LEU A 545 -35.09 -43.54 0.44
CA LEU A 545 -34.29 -42.68 -0.43
C LEU A 545 -33.60 -43.51 -1.53
N PRO A 546 -33.49 -42.99 -2.77
CA PRO A 546 -34.03 -41.70 -3.25
C PRO A 546 -35.56 -41.68 -3.24
N ALA A 547 -36.14 -40.50 -2.99
CA ALA A 547 -37.58 -40.36 -2.85
C ALA A 547 -38.32 -40.79 -4.15
N PRO A 548 -39.41 -41.58 -4.05
CA PRO A 548 -40.07 -42.13 -5.23
C PRO A 548 -40.67 -41.03 -6.13
N ALA A 549 -40.73 -41.33 -7.43
CA ALA A 549 -41.29 -40.39 -8.41
C ALA A 549 -42.77 -40.11 -8.13
N GLY A 550 -43.09 -38.89 -7.72
CA GLY A 550 -44.43 -38.48 -7.29
C GLY A 550 -44.62 -38.36 -5.76
N ALA A 551 -43.58 -38.60 -4.96
CA ALA A 551 -43.65 -38.37 -3.51
C ALA A 551 -44.02 -36.91 -3.17
N PRO A 552 -44.94 -36.66 -2.23
CA PRO A 552 -45.19 -35.32 -1.73
C PRO A 552 -43.93 -34.77 -1.07
N LEU A 553 -43.68 -33.46 -1.22
CA LEU A 553 -42.53 -32.75 -0.64
C LEU A 553 -41.15 -33.28 -1.09
N ARG A 554 -41.09 -33.99 -2.23
CA ARG A 554 -39.85 -34.58 -2.77
C ARG A 554 -38.65 -33.64 -2.75
N GLU A 555 -38.81 -32.40 -3.21
CA GLU A 555 -37.73 -31.40 -3.23
C GLU A 555 -37.16 -31.12 -1.84
N ALA A 556 -38.02 -31.00 -0.82
CA ALA A 556 -37.59 -30.81 0.57
C ALA A 556 -36.96 -32.08 1.17
N ILE A 557 -37.42 -33.26 0.78
CA ILE A 557 -36.85 -34.56 1.18
C ILE A 557 -35.45 -34.74 0.57
N ASP A 558 -35.30 -34.49 -0.73
CA ASP A 558 -34.03 -34.59 -1.46
C ASP A 558 -33.04 -33.51 -0.95
N ALA A 559 -33.51 -32.29 -0.63
CA ALA A 559 -32.71 -31.25 0.01
C ALA A 559 -32.28 -31.63 1.44
N LEU A 560 -33.18 -32.17 2.28
CA LEU A 560 -32.84 -32.66 3.61
C LEU A 560 -31.81 -33.79 3.53
N ALA A 561 -31.99 -34.74 2.62
CA ALA A 561 -31.03 -35.81 2.38
C ALA A 561 -29.65 -35.26 1.99
N ALA A 562 -29.59 -34.26 1.10
CA ALA A 562 -28.33 -33.61 0.72
C ALA A 562 -27.64 -32.95 1.93
N GLN A 563 -28.37 -32.19 2.75
CA GLN A 563 -27.83 -31.56 3.97
C GLN A 563 -27.34 -32.58 5.02
N LEU A 564 -27.95 -33.76 5.09
CA LEU A 564 -27.50 -34.83 5.99
C LEU A 564 -26.24 -35.57 5.50
N ARG A 565 -25.88 -35.46 4.21
CA ARG A 565 -24.61 -36.00 3.67
C ARG A 565 -23.41 -35.18 4.13
N THR A 566 -23.54 -33.85 4.12
CA THR A 566 -22.54 -32.88 4.58
C THR A 566 -23.13 -32.09 5.74
N LEU A 567 -23.25 -32.73 6.91
CA LEU A 567 -23.91 -32.14 8.07
C LEU A 567 -23.00 -31.06 8.68
N ARG A 568 -23.45 -29.81 8.67
CA ARG A 568 -22.73 -28.66 9.23
C ARG A 568 -23.57 -27.90 10.26
N ALA A 569 -22.87 -27.32 11.23
CA ALA A 569 -23.39 -26.44 12.25
C ALA A 569 -23.19 -24.97 11.84
N LYS A 570 -24.24 -24.14 11.94
CA LYS A 570 -24.13 -22.68 11.78
C LYS A 570 -23.28 -22.05 12.89
N SER A 571 -23.47 -22.54 14.11
CA SER A 571 -22.74 -22.20 15.33
C SER A 571 -23.03 -23.24 16.42
N PHE A 572 -22.08 -23.47 17.33
CA PHE A 572 -22.32 -24.33 18.49
C PHE A 572 -22.89 -23.53 19.67
N VAL A 573 -23.77 -24.17 20.45
CA VAL A 573 -24.45 -23.55 21.61
C VAL A 573 -24.07 -24.24 22.92
N ALA A 574 -23.78 -25.54 22.89
CA ALA A 574 -23.24 -26.27 24.04
C ALA A 574 -22.15 -27.25 23.60
N GLU A 575 -21.20 -27.52 24.51
CA GLU A 575 -20.07 -28.43 24.27
C GLU A 575 -20.50 -29.90 24.16
N GLN A 576 -21.61 -30.25 24.81
CA GLN A 576 -22.13 -31.61 24.98
C GLN A 576 -23.63 -31.66 24.63
N PHE A 577 -24.15 -32.84 24.32
CA PHE A 577 -25.58 -33.05 24.11
C PHE A 577 -26.33 -33.18 25.43
N THR A 578 -27.45 -32.47 25.55
CA THR A 578 -28.34 -32.48 26.71
C THR A 578 -29.75 -32.94 26.33
N ALA A 579 -30.47 -33.56 27.27
CA ALA A 579 -31.85 -34.03 27.04
C ALA A 579 -32.88 -32.90 26.89
N THR A 580 -32.59 -31.73 27.48
CA THR A 580 -33.29 -30.46 27.29
C THR A 580 -32.41 -29.46 26.54
N VAL A 581 -33.00 -28.42 25.97
CA VAL A 581 -32.30 -27.34 25.28
C VAL A 581 -32.89 -25.99 25.68
N LEU A 582 -32.02 -25.03 26.02
CA LEU A 582 -32.42 -23.68 26.37
C LEU A 582 -32.91 -22.93 25.12
N THR A 583 -34.20 -22.64 25.05
CA THR A 583 -34.84 -21.95 23.93
C THR A 583 -35.58 -20.72 24.45
N ALA A 584 -35.18 -19.52 23.99
CA ALA A 584 -35.74 -18.24 24.44
C ALA A 584 -35.69 -18.02 25.97
N GLY A 585 -34.69 -18.59 26.66
CA GLY A 585 -34.49 -18.46 28.10
C GLY A 585 -35.15 -19.56 28.95
N GLU A 586 -35.91 -20.47 28.36
CA GLU A 586 -36.52 -21.60 29.05
C GLU A 586 -35.89 -22.93 28.62
N GLU A 587 -35.64 -23.84 29.55
CA GLU A 587 -35.29 -25.22 29.21
C GLU A 587 -36.52 -25.95 28.69
N ARG A 588 -36.41 -26.51 27.48
CA ARG A 588 -37.48 -27.25 26.84
C ARG A 588 -36.98 -28.61 26.32
N PRO A 589 -37.79 -29.67 26.34
CA PRO A 589 -37.44 -30.92 25.68
C PRO A 589 -37.38 -30.71 24.15
N TRP A 590 -36.61 -31.56 23.48
CA TRP A 590 -36.56 -31.61 22.02
C TRP A 590 -37.95 -31.86 21.42
N ARG A 591 -38.31 -31.15 20.35
CA ARG A 591 -39.64 -31.26 19.72
C ARG A 591 -39.68 -32.35 18.66
N TYR A 592 -38.63 -32.45 17.84
CA TYR A 592 -38.56 -33.40 16.75
C TYR A 592 -37.33 -34.31 16.90
N ARG A 593 -37.46 -35.56 16.44
CA ARG A 593 -36.36 -36.51 16.24
C ARG A 593 -36.33 -36.94 14.79
N LEU A 594 -35.18 -36.81 14.15
CA LEU A 594 -34.91 -37.25 12.79
C LEU A 594 -33.90 -38.40 12.84
N ASP A 595 -34.36 -39.58 12.44
CA ASP A 595 -33.54 -40.78 12.32
C ASP A 595 -33.23 -41.00 10.83
N ALA A 596 -31.94 -41.08 10.49
CA ALA A 596 -31.45 -41.25 9.12
C ALA A 596 -30.68 -42.56 8.99
N THR A 597 -31.16 -43.48 8.16
CA THR A 597 -30.52 -44.78 7.92
C THR A 597 -29.44 -44.63 6.85
N LEU A 598 -28.21 -44.95 7.21
CA LEU A 598 -27.01 -44.90 6.37
C LEU A 598 -26.62 -46.31 5.95
N SER A 599 -26.20 -46.49 4.70
CA SER A 599 -25.59 -47.73 4.20
C SER A 599 -24.28 -47.45 3.47
N LEU A 600 -23.33 -48.39 3.55
CA LEU A 600 -22.06 -48.31 2.83
C LEU A 600 -22.06 -49.33 1.68
N VAL A 601 -21.89 -48.85 0.45
CA VAL A 601 -21.83 -49.71 -0.75
C VAL A 601 -20.58 -50.58 -0.68
N GLY A 602 -20.78 -51.91 -0.61
CA GLY A 602 -19.70 -52.90 -0.55
C GLY A 602 -19.47 -53.55 0.83
N ALA A 603 -20.23 -53.18 1.87
CA ALA A 603 -20.19 -53.90 3.15
C ALA A 603 -20.79 -55.32 3.00
N ALA A 604 -20.03 -56.35 3.36
CA ALA A 604 -20.34 -57.76 3.09
C ALA A 604 -21.65 -58.28 3.72
N ASP A 605 -22.16 -57.61 4.77
CA ASP A 605 -23.40 -57.96 5.48
C ASP A 605 -24.41 -56.80 5.52
N GLY A 606 -24.43 -55.93 4.51
CA GLY A 606 -25.47 -54.89 4.36
C GLY A 606 -25.61 -53.94 5.55
N GLN A 607 -24.53 -53.73 6.31
CA GLN A 607 -24.59 -53.02 7.58
C GLN A 607 -25.15 -51.61 7.40
N THR A 608 -26.24 -51.34 8.12
CA THR A 608 -26.90 -50.04 8.17
C THR A 608 -26.70 -49.43 9.55
N THR A 609 -26.29 -48.17 9.60
CA THR A 609 -26.19 -47.40 10.84
C THR A 609 -27.26 -46.32 10.84
N THR A 610 -27.89 -46.08 11.99
CA THR A 610 -28.89 -45.00 12.13
C THR A 610 -28.24 -43.82 12.83
N SER A 611 -28.24 -42.67 12.18
CA SER A 611 -27.83 -41.40 12.77
C SER A 611 -29.06 -40.64 13.25
N THR A 612 -29.03 -40.14 14.49
CA THR A 612 -30.15 -39.44 15.11
C THR A 612 -29.80 -37.97 15.38
N LEU A 613 -30.66 -37.08 14.89
CA LEU A 613 -30.67 -35.65 15.21
C LEU A 613 -31.96 -35.28 15.93
N PHE A 614 -31.83 -34.45 16.96
CA PHE A 614 -32.95 -33.82 17.65
C PHE A 614 -33.07 -32.36 17.24
N PHE A 615 -34.29 -31.83 17.15
CA PHE A 615 -34.54 -30.43 16.81
C PHE A 615 -35.51 -29.78 17.79
N ALA A 616 -35.20 -28.55 18.18
CA ALA A 616 -36.07 -27.70 18.98
C ALA A 616 -37.23 -27.16 18.12
N ILE A 617 -38.19 -26.50 18.76
CA ILE A 617 -39.14 -25.64 18.05
C ILE A 617 -38.35 -24.49 17.37
N ARG A 618 -38.72 -24.13 16.14
CA ARG A 618 -38.16 -22.97 15.44
C ARG A 618 -38.41 -21.70 16.27
N SER A 619 -37.34 -21.07 16.76
CA SER A 619 -37.42 -19.87 17.61
C SER A 619 -37.41 -18.56 16.83
N GLY A 620 -37.08 -18.61 15.53
CA GLY A 620 -37.17 -17.46 14.64
C GLY A 620 -36.97 -17.82 13.16
N GLY A 621 -37.09 -16.81 12.28
CA GLY A 621 -36.98 -17.00 10.82
C GLY A 621 -35.66 -17.62 10.34
N ALA A 622 -34.55 -17.43 11.05
CA ALA A 622 -33.24 -17.98 10.70
C ALA A 622 -32.59 -18.80 11.83
N THR A 623 -33.40 -19.28 12.79
CA THR A 623 -32.92 -19.93 14.02
C THR A 623 -33.79 -21.13 14.40
N GLN A 624 -33.17 -22.30 14.38
CA GLN A 624 -33.67 -23.53 14.98
C GLN A 624 -32.47 -24.29 15.55
N LEU A 625 -32.58 -24.72 16.80
CA LEU A 625 -31.53 -25.50 17.47
C LEU A 625 -31.68 -26.98 17.13
N ALA A 626 -30.53 -27.63 16.96
CA ALA A 626 -30.38 -29.05 16.72
C ALA A 626 -29.39 -29.64 17.74
N GLY A 627 -29.49 -30.93 18.02
CA GLY A 627 -28.57 -31.64 18.89
C GLY A 627 -28.40 -33.08 18.46
N SER A 628 -27.24 -33.67 18.78
CA SER A 628 -26.99 -35.08 18.52
C SER A 628 -26.15 -35.72 19.62
N PRO A 629 -26.58 -36.87 20.17
CA PRO A 629 -25.74 -37.71 21.01
C PRO A 629 -24.50 -38.24 20.27
N GLU A 630 -24.61 -38.54 18.98
CA GLU A 630 -23.53 -39.08 18.11
C GLU A 630 -22.33 -38.13 18.08
N PHE A 631 -22.59 -36.84 17.85
CA PHE A 631 -21.56 -35.79 17.80
C PHE A 631 -21.30 -35.12 19.16
N ASN A 632 -22.00 -35.58 20.20
CA ASN A 632 -22.07 -34.97 21.53
C ASN A 632 -22.11 -33.44 21.47
N ALA A 633 -23.13 -32.86 20.82
CA ALA A 633 -23.19 -31.43 20.56
C ALA A 633 -24.62 -30.87 20.50
N VAL A 634 -24.74 -29.58 20.80
CA VAL A 634 -25.93 -28.75 20.51
C VAL A 634 -25.49 -27.56 19.65
N PHE A 635 -26.20 -27.31 18.55
CA PHE A 635 -25.82 -26.35 17.53
C PHE A 635 -27.05 -25.68 16.89
N ALA A 636 -26.86 -24.51 16.28
CA ALA A 636 -27.85 -23.93 15.39
C ALA A 636 -27.76 -24.57 14.00
N ALA A 637 -28.88 -24.97 13.42
CA ALA A 637 -28.93 -25.51 12.06
C ALA A 637 -28.55 -24.43 11.02
N GLU A 638 -27.87 -24.85 9.93
CA GLU A 638 -27.70 -23.98 8.75
C GLU A 638 -29.04 -23.73 8.05
N GLN A 639 -29.14 -22.61 7.33
CA GLN A 639 -30.38 -22.16 6.69
C GLN A 639 -31.00 -23.22 5.75
N PRO A 640 -30.25 -23.94 4.87
CA PRO A 640 -30.86 -24.93 3.98
C PRO A 640 -31.44 -26.15 4.72
N LEU A 641 -30.79 -26.60 5.80
CA LEU A 641 -31.30 -27.68 6.65
C LEU A 641 -32.57 -27.25 7.39
N LEU A 642 -32.59 -26.01 7.88
CA LEU A 642 -33.74 -25.41 8.56
C LEU A 642 -34.94 -25.29 7.61
N ASP A 643 -34.74 -24.77 6.39
CA ASP A 643 -35.83 -24.57 5.43
C ASP A 643 -36.39 -25.90 4.89
N ALA A 644 -35.54 -26.91 4.65
CA ALA A 644 -35.98 -28.26 4.30
C ALA A 644 -36.82 -28.90 5.41
N LEU A 645 -36.37 -28.82 6.67
CA LEU A 645 -37.12 -29.33 7.83
C LEU A 645 -38.43 -28.55 8.04
N PHE A 646 -38.43 -27.24 7.80
CA PHE A 646 -39.64 -26.41 7.90
C PHE A 646 -40.68 -26.80 6.85
N ALA A 647 -40.28 -26.97 5.59
CA ALA A 647 -41.16 -27.40 4.51
C ALA A 647 -41.82 -28.77 4.80
N ILE A 648 -41.08 -29.71 5.43
CA ILE A 648 -41.62 -31.01 5.84
C ILE A 648 -42.58 -30.89 7.03
N THR A 649 -42.23 -30.08 8.03
CA THR A 649 -43.02 -29.96 9.29
C THR A 649 -44.29 -29.12 9.16
N HIS A 650 -44.35 -28.18 8.20
CA HIS A 650 -45.44 -27.21 8.04
C HIS A 650 -46.24 -27.39 6.73
N ALA A 651 -46.04 -28.48 6.00
CA ALA A 651 -46.84 -28.81 4.83
C ALA A 651 -48.33 -29.01 5.18
N PRO A 652 -49.27 -28.68 4.26
CA PRO A 652 -50.68 -29.00 4.44
C PRO A 652 -50.87 -30.51 4.59
N ARG A 653 -51.45 -30.94 5.71
CA ARG A 653 -51.80 -32.35 5.93
C ARG A 653 -53.06 -32.68 5.12
N GLU A 654 -52.91 -33.50 4.09
CA GLU A 654 -54.03 -34.00 3.31
C GLU A 654 -54.90 -34.93 4.18
N PRO A 655 -56.22 -34.72 4.30
CA PRO A 655 -57.08 -35.59 5.10
C PRO A 655 -57.22 -36.96 4.44
N ALA A 656 -57.20 -38.02 5.24
CA ALA A 656 -57.29 -39.40 4.74
C ALA A 656 -58.58 -39.65 3.93
N PRO A 657 -58.55 -40.51 2.89
CA PRO A 657 -59.75 -40.83 2.11
C PRO A 657 -60.81 -41.50 2.99
N LEU A 658 -62.03 -40.95 2.97
CA LEU A 658 -63.18 -41.56 3.63
C LEU A 658 -63.66 -42.79 2.85
N GLU A 659 -63.82 -43.92 3.52
CA GLU A 659 -64.37 -45.13 2.91
C GLU A 659 -65.84 -44.95 2.50
N THR A 660 -66.24 -45.64 1.44
CA THR A 660 -67.56 -45.51 0.81
C THR A 660 -68.62 -46.37 1.49
N GLY A 661 -69.75 -45.76 1.90
CA GLY A 661 -70.90 -46.45 2.46
C GLY A 661 -72.26 -45.83 2.07
N ALA A 662 -72.89 -46.40 1.04
CA ALA A 662 -74.32 -46.35 0.68
C ALA A 662 -75.11 -45.02 0.66
N GLN A 663 -75.55 -44.62 -0.54
CA GLN A 663 -76.60 -43.62 -0.82
C GLN A 663 -78.02 -44.23 -0.67
N PRO A 664 -79.10 -43.44 -0.46
CA PRO A 664 -79.67 -42.52 -1.48
C PRO A 664 -80.28 -41.21 -0.86
N LYS A 665 -80.94 -40.24 -1.54
CA LYS A 665 -81.30 -40.01 -2.96
C LYS A 665 -81.34 -38.49 -3.30
N ALA A 666 -82.04 -38.09 -4.36
CA ALA A 666 -82.09 -36.74 -4.95
C ALA A 666 -83.31 -35.86 -4.54
N SER A 667 -83.23 -34.52 -4.72
CA SER A 667 -84.00 -33.75 -5.74
C SER A 667 -83.87 -32.21 -5.66
N GLY A 668 -83.50 -31.55 -6.78
CA GLY A 668 -83.68 -30.10 -7.10
C GLY A 668 -82.92 -29.07 -6.23
N THR A 669 -82.61 -27.83 -6.63
CA THR A 669 -82.60 -27.07 -7.93
C THR A 669 -81.82 -25.75 -7.64
N ALA A 670 -81.21 -24.98 -8.55
CA ALA A 670 -81.16 -24.95 -10.03
C ALA A 670 -79.78 -24.42 -10.52
N SER A 671 -79.70 -23.83 -11.72
CA SER A 671 -78.52 -23.26 -12.40
C SER A 671 -78.99 -22.36 -13.58
N PRO A 672 -78.15 -21.72 -14.41
CA PRO A 672 -76.88 -20.98 -14.20
C PRO A 672 -77.23 -19.45 -14.26
N PRO A 673 -76.57 -18.47 -14.94
CA PRO A 673 -75.25 -18.37 -15.58
C PRO A 673 -74.43 -17.11 -15.19
N ALA A 674 -73.50 -16.69 -16.07
CA ALA A 674 -72.42 -15.72 -15.84
C ALA A 674 -72.48 -14.46 -16.73
N ALA A 675 -71.73 -13.41 -16.35
CA ALA A 675 -71.01 -12.50 -17.26
C ALA A 675 -69.91 -11.72 -16.51
N ALA A 676 -68.82 -11.38 -17.21
CA ALA A 676 -67.71 -10.52 -16.74
C ALA A 676 -67.82 -9.12 -17.44
N PRO A 677 -66.79 -8.23 -17.59
CA PRO A 677 -65.42 -8.18 -17.04
C PRO A 677 -64.92 -6.74 -16.63
N SER A 678 -63.60 -6.60 -16.40
CA SER A 678 -62.75 -5.42 -16.68
C SER A 678 -62.74 -4.17 -15.76
N GLY A 679 -61.56 -3.57 -15.55
CA GLY A 679 -61.40 -2.21 -15.02
C GLY A 679 -60.03 -1.84 -14.43
N THR A 680 -59.05 -1.46 -15.27
CA THR A 680 -57.71 -0.96 -14.88
C THR A 680 -57.67 0.52 -14.48
N GLY A 681 -56.75 0.92 -13.58
CA GLY A 681 -55.89 2.10 -13.83
C GLY A 681 -55.69 3.20 -12.77
N SER A 682 -54.40 3.43 -12.44
CA SER A 682 -53.73 4.74 -12.19
C SER A 682 -53.70 5.47 -10.82
N LEU A 683 -52.49 5.95 -10.52
CA LEU A 683 -52.00 6.96 -9.52
C LEU A 683 -52.36 8.43 -9.93
N PRO A 684 -51.92 9.55 -9.26
CA PRO A 684 -51.03 9.78 -8.09
C PRO A 684 -51.53 10.80 -7.00
N ALA A 685 -50.61 11.25 -6.11
CA ALA A 685 -50.74 12.18 -4.95
C ALA A 685 -50.94 13.70 -5.31
N PRO A 686 -51.15 14.68 -4.37
CA PRO A 686 -50.11 15.19 -3.44
C PRO A 686 -50.53 15.89 -2.07
N ASP A 687 -49.50 16.19 -1.26
CA ASP A 687 -49.23 17.23 -0.21
C ASP A 687 -50.26 18.05 0.65
N ALA A 688 -50.06 17.92 1.99
CA ALA A 688 -49.75 18.95 3.03
C ALA A 688 -50.60 20.23 3.36
N LYS A 689 -51.09 20.38 4.62
CA LYS A 689 -50.57 21.30 5.70
C LYS A 689 -51.50 21.60 6.92
N THR A 690 -50.86 21.75 8.10
CA THR A 690 -51.18 22.59 9.30
C THR A 690 -52.47 22.47 10.15
N SER A 691 -52.33 22.09 11.44
CA SER A 691 -52.57 22.97 12.64
C SER A 691 -52.46 22.21 14.00
N SER A 692 -52.23 22.95 15.10
CA SER A 692 -52.15 22.57 16.56
C SER A 692 -53.02 23.57 17.37
N PRO A 693 -53.35 23.45 18.70
CA PRO A 693 -52.59 22.84 19.82
C PRO A 693 -53.42 22.22 21.02
N SER A 694 -52.77 22.01 22.20
CA SER A 694 -53.34 21.90 23.58
C SER A 694 -53.94 20.54 24.05
N ALA A 695 -53.89 20.05 25.32
CA ALA A 695 -52.99 20.25 26.49
C ALA A 695 -53.29 19.23 27.66
N ALA A 696 -52.27 18.91 28.49
CA ALA A 696 -52.32 18.48 29.93
C ALA A 696 -52.98 17.12 30.34
N PRO A 697 -52.81 16.60 31.59
CA PRO A 697 -51.87 16.94 32.69
C PRO A 697 -51.07 15.74 33.31
N VAL A 698 -50.23 16.06 34.31
CA VAL A 698 -49.39 15.20 35.17
C VAL A 698 -50.11 14.87 36.50
N PRO A 699 -49.65 13.89 37.31
CA PRO A 699 -49.36 14.22 38.71
C PRO A 699 -48.03 13.67 39.23
N ALA A 700 -47.45 14.38 40.20
CA ALA A 700 -46.23 14.02 40.92
C ALA A 700 -46.51 13.95 42.42
N SER A 701 -45.74 13.17 43.18
CA SER A 701 -45.51 13.38 44.62
C SER A 701 -44.25 12.65 45.09
N VAL A 702 -43.48 13.34 45.92
CA VAL A 702 -42.23 12.91 46.56
C VAL A 702 -42.51 12.89 48.08
N PRO A 703 -41.73 12.16 48.89
CA PRO A 703 -41.03 12.89 49.96
C PRO A 703 -39.56 12.48 50.11
N ALA A 704 -38.76 13.43 50.57
CA ALA A 704 -37.33 13.29 50.81
C ALA A 704 -37.03 12.94 52.27
N LEU A 705 -35.90 12.27 52.53
CA LEU A 705 -35.19 12.38 53.81
C LEU A 705 -33.70 12.03 53.67
N ALA A 706 -32.85 12.89 54.23
CA ALA A 706 -31.41 12.74 54.42
C ALA A 706 -30.95 13.83 55.42
N PRO A 707 -29.71 13.84 55.96
CA PRO A 707 -28.74 12.75 56.14
C PRO A 707 -28.24 12.63 57.60
N ALA A 708 -27.56 11.53 57.96
CA ALA A 708 -26.50 11.53 58.98
C ALA A 708 -25.80 10.16 59.06
N LEU A 709 -24.46 10.13 58.93
CA LEU A 709 -23.57 9.31 59.75
C LEU A 709 -22.11 9.72 59.54
N SER A 710 -21.35 9.72 60.63
CA SER A 710 -20.10 10.48 60.76
C SER A 710 -18.84 9.72 60.34
N ILE A 711 -17.87 10.49 59.83
CA ILE A 711 -16.46 10.12 59.74
C ILE A 711 -15.83 10.15 61.15
N PRO A 712 -15.01 9.17 61.54
CA PRO A 712 -13.99 9.34 62.57
C PRO A 712 -12.61 9.62 61.93
N ALA A 713 -11.96 10.69 62.37
CA ALA A 713 -10.59 11.06 62.02
C ALA A 713 -9.58 10.48 63.07
N PRO A 714 -8.25 10.63 62.90
CA PRO A 714 -7.27 9.66 63.41
C PRO A 714 -6.80 9.91 64.84
N SER A 715 -6.19 8.88 65.45
CA SER A 715 -5.46 8.97 66.73
C SER A 715 -3.96 8.74 66.50
N ALA A 716 -3.13 9.56 67.14
CA ALA A 716 -1.67 9.52 67.03
C ALA A 716 -1.00 8.95 68.31
N ALA A 717 0.17 8.33 68.13
CA ALA A 717 1.23 8.13 69.14
C ALA A 717 2.55 7.90 68.35
N THR A 718 3.49 8.85 68.24
CA THR A 718 4.45 9.38 69.24
C THR A 718 5.63 8.42 69.52
N GLY A 719 6.86 8.84 69.18
CA GLY A 719 8.12 8.08 69.39
C GLY A 719 9.19 8.31 68.30
N THR A 720 9.78 9.50 68.13
CA THR A 720 11.01 10.00 68.80
C THR A 720 12.36 9.64 68.12
N ALA A 721 12.96 10.64 67.46
CA ALA A 721 14.40 10.97 67.27
C ALA A 721 15.49 9.91 66.93
N ALA A 722 16.02 9.97 65.69
CA ALA A 722 17.39 10.43 65.28
C ALA A 722 18.69 9.89 65.97
N PRO A 723 19.93 10.03 65.38
CA PRO A 723 20.36 10.12 63.96
C PRO A 723 21.69 9.34 63.63
N VAL A 724 22.27 9.60 62.44
CA VAL A 724 23.71 9.44 62.02
C VAL A 724 24.24 8.05 61.60
N SER A 725 24.64 7.92 60.33
CA SER A 725 26.07 7.75 59.91
C SER A 725 26.28 7.79 58.39
N HIS A 726 27.24 8.62 57.95
CA HIS A 726 27.87 8.55 56.62
C HIS A 726 28.93 7.44 56.62
N THR A 727 29.12 6.77 55.48
CA THR A 727 30.44 6.25 55.09
C THR A 727 30.62 6.33 53.57
N ASP A 728 31.60 7.09 53.12
CA ASP A 728 32.10 7.07 51.74
C ASP A 728 32.86 5.77 51.44
N ILE A 729 32.80 5.27 50.19
CA ILE A 729 33.88 4.45 49.62
C ILE A 729 34.23 4.96 48.22
N VAL A 730 35.53 5.15 47.99
CA VAL A 730 36.11 5.89 46.87
C VAL A 730 37.14 5.01 46.15
N LEU A 731 36.92 4.76 44.85
CA LEU A 731 37.95 4.45 43.82
C LEU A 731 38.77 3.12 44.01
N PRO A 732 39.63 2.68 43.05
CA PRO A 732 40.19 3.42 41.91
C PRO A 732 40.27 2.74 40.52
N ASN A 733 40.57 3.61 39.55
CA ASN A 733 41.23 3.25 38.28
C ASN A 733 42.54 2.48 38.49
N SER A 734 42.88 1.57 37.59
CA SER A 734 44.27 1.34 37.18
C SER A 734 44.40 0.75 35.78
N VAL A 735 45.32 1.36 35.04
CA VAL A 735 45.82 1.00 33.72
C VAL A 735 46.69 -0.26 33.81
N LEU A 736 46.64 -1.17 32.82
CA LEU A 736 47.86 -1.73 32.17
C LEU A 736 47.51 -2.56 30.92
N ALA A 737 48.25 -2.34 29.84
CA ALA A 737 48.52 -3.36 28.82
C ALA A 737 49.80 -4.13 29.20
N PRO A 738 50.06 -5.33 28.64
CA PRO A 738 50.98 -5.32 27.49
C PRO A 738 50.75 -6.39 26.39
N ASP A 739 51.19 -5.99 25.21
CA ASP A 739 51.73 -6.74 24.05
C ASP A 739 52.28 -8.18 24.29
N ARG A 740 51.86 -9.15 23.45
CA ARG A 740 52.78 -10.00 22.64
C ARG A 740 52.12 -10.98 21.62
N SER A 741 52.42 -10.72 20.34
CA SER A 741 52.84 -11.65 19.24
C SER A 741 52.48 -13.15 19.17
N HIS A 742 52.06 -13.56 17.95
CA HIS A 742 52.10 -14.92 17.33
C HIS A 742 51.11 -15.96 17.92
N ASP A 743 50.54 -16.90 17.15
CA ASP A 743 51.06 -17.62 15.96
C ASP A 743 49.99 -17.88 14.87
N SER A 744 50.39 -18.47 13.74
CA SER A 744 49.61 -18.73 12.52
C SER A 744 49.04 -20.15 12.45
N SER A 745 48.15 -20.39 11.47
CA SER A 745 47.80 -21.70 10.86
C SER A 745 46.77 -22.58 11.59
N GLN A 746 45.52 -22.53 11.14
CA GLN A 746 44.93 -23.54 10.23
C GLN A 746 43.67 -23.02 9.55
#